data_AF-A0A2G2A191-F1
#
_entry.id   AF-A0A2G2A191-F1
#
_cell.length_a   1.000
_cell.length_b   1.000
_cell.length_c   1.000
_cell.angle_alpha   90.00
_cell.angle_beta   90.00
_cell.angle_gamma   90.00
#
_symmetry.space_group_name_H-M   'P 1'
#
loop_
_entity.id
_entity.type
_entity.pdbx_description
1 polymer ?
#
loop_
_entity_poly.entity_id
_entity_poly.type
_entity_poly.pdbx_seq_one_letter_code
_entity_poly.pdbx_strand_id
1 'polypeptide(L)'
;MIAKPKQQPKTSSKLAQHIAAMRDAKAEGISLSTGRRQVLAEDSILFWGTAADKNYLPYLKGCVGSYTVRLRLDKLETVAQLKMYCAGRKINKVISTSVDLLKKLLYWDKRKAPSLSNYAGSYFKIPSMNSSAGPDIEIVFISPLKQLVTVPSGKFMATRLIKKLTHKDEWFVPSAFNWEELTPEKEEASFNFIQKHSFMVCIDIETFRENAAIRCLSYTGFYYMPGSSILQSMSYVLPMDSEYNLAIMKKWNWELKAPKVFQNGKYDIAYLARYNAPVYNYLFDTAHWFHSWYSELPKDLGFLNSFFIREAVYWKDLAETNDLHEYYRYNALDTWGTGNAFLAMLIEAPEYARTNYLLEFPLVFPCHLSEMTGIERDMDTLKAAKAEQDAIIDKATFSLNTILSVPAGESFNVNSPKQMMQLLALLGCKDLKNADAKALAKARFRHPLNAKILSLVLTIRKARKLVSTYLTPGKEFRRQDGTGSRILFALNPHGTDTSRLASREHHFWCGLQVQNIPRGPAVKRTLKADPGFFLAEADLSQAESRDTAYISGDPTLIEAVEHSPDFHSYNASKFFGVPFEEIYDALKQEVINKPLRQLGKPVNHGANYNMGAYVLIDTMGEEKVQEAKILLGLNRFWTYMQVAEYLLEQFHKTYPGIRGTMYEGVKNEIAMTGMLKSQAVHYCTSKEDWDLQAEGSWTRRCFGNPSASKQSLNSYIAHPPQSLNAQTLNKAYLATYHNIAMNPKHTANFKLNAQIHDSILFQFREDHEYLCKMVEDLLEIPVTIKAYDGVVRTFTVPAETKCGPADNPSIYWSEC
;
A
#
# COMPACT_ATOMS: atom_id res chain seq x y z
N MET A 1 -4.88 33.52 -1.69
CA MET A 1 -4.57 33.85 -3.10
C MET A 1 -3.51 32.90 -3.62
N ILE A 2 -3.94 31.80 -4.24
CA ILE A 2 -3.04 30.82 -4.87
C ILE A 2 -2.51 31.47 -6.14
N ALA A 3 -1.21 31.72 -6.22
CA ALA A 3 -0.59 32.19 -7.46
C ALA A 3 -0.85 31.15 -8.54
N LYS A 4 -1.56 31.54 -9.62
CA LYS A 4 -1.71 30.72 -10.83
C LYS A 4 -0.32 30.17 -11.20
N PRO A 5 -0.18 28.88 -11.53
CA PRO A 5 1.10 28.35 -11.97
C PRO A 5 1.55 29.15 -13.19
N LYS A 6 2.64 29.90 -13.05
CA LYS A 6 3.30 30.54 -14.20
C LYS A 6 3.54 29.43 -15.21
N GLN A 7 2.96 29.57 -16.41
CA GLN A 7 3.25 28.69 -17.54
C GLN A 7 4.77 28.58 -17.67
N GLN A 8 5.30 27.37 -17.43
CA GLN A 8 6.69 27.08 -17.74
C GLN A 8 6.93 27.30 -19.25
N PRO A 9 8.13 27.76 -19.66
CA PRO A 9 8.44 27.93 -21.07
C PRO A 9 8.25 26.59 -21.81
N LYS A 10 7.62 26.63 -22.98
CA LYS A 10 7.44 25.49 -23.89
C LYS A 10 8.76 25.05 -24.55
N THR A 11 9.75 24.65 -23.76
CA THR A 11 10.84 23.79 -24.24
C THR A 11 10.56 22.39 -23.74
N SER A 12 10.00 21.53 -24.60
CA SER A 12 9.79 20.13 -24.27
C SER A 12 11.12 19.52 -23.82
N SER A 13 11.18 18.95 -22.61
CA SER A 13 12.39 18.30 -22.12
C SER A 13 12.88 17.23 -23.11
N LYS A 14 14.19 16.96 -23.15
CA LYS A 14 14.75 15.89 -24.00
C LYS A 14 13.99 14.57 -23.78
N LEU A 15 13.64 14.23 -22.54
CA LEU A 15 12.85 13.06 -22.21
C LEU A 15 11.47 13.07 -22.89
N ALA A 16 10.75 14.20 -22.86
CA ALA A 16 9.43 14.32 -23.50
C ALA A 16 9.50 14.13 -25.03
N GLN A 17 10.55 14.67 -25.67
CA GLN A 17 10.79 14.49 -27.11
C GLN A 17 11.04 13.02 -27.46
N HIS A 18 11.84 12.32 -26.66
CA HIS A 18 12.11 10.89 -26.89
C HIS A 18 10.88 10.02 -26.62
N ILE A 19 10.08 10.33 -25.60
CA ILE A 19 8.82 9.62 -25.35
C ILE A 19 7.85 9.81 -26.53
N ALA A 20 7.74 11.02 -27.07
CA ALA A 20 6.92 11.27 -28.26
C ALA A 20 7.42 10.42 -29.44
N ALA A 21 8.72 10.45 -29.74
CA ALA A 21 9.31 9.63 -30.80
C ALA A 21 9.10 8.12 -30.58
N MET A 22 9.20 7.62 -29.35
CA MET A 22 8.92 6.20 -29.02
C MET A 22 7.45 5.85 -29.23
N ARG A 23 6.52 6.77 -28.90
CA ARG A 23 5.08 6.57 -29.12
C ARG A 23 4.73 6.61 -30.60
N ASP A 24 5.31 7.54 -31.35
CA ASP A 24 5.11 7.67 -32.79
C ASP A 24 5.66 6.42 -33.50
N ALA A 25 6.87 5.96 -33.16
CA ALA A 25 7.43 4.71 -33.69
C ALA A 25 6.56 3.48 -33.34
N LYS A 26 5.96 3.45 -32.14
CA LYS A 26 5.00 2.41 -31.77
C LYS A 26 3.70 2.52 -32.56
N ALA A 27 3.18 3.73 -32.79
CA ALA A 27 1.97 3.97 -33.58
C ALA A 27 2.18 3.61 -35.06
N GLU A 28 3.35 3.92 -35.62
CA GLU A 28 3.76 3.53 -36.98
C GLU A 28 3.93 2.01 -37.10
N GLY A 29 4.49 1.35 -36.06
CA GLY A 29 4.52 -0.11 -35.96
C GLY A 29 3.14 -0.76 -35.81
N ILE A 30 2.19 -0.07 -35.16
CA ILE A 30 0.78 -0.48 -35.05
C ILE A 30 0.03 -0.24 -36.38
N SER A 31 0.43 0.76 -37.17
CA SER A 31 -0.19 1.15 -38.45
C SER A 31 0.02 0.15 -39.61
N LEU A 32 0.70 -0.99 -39.39
CA LEU A 32 0.92 -2.02 -40.41
C LEU A 32 0.26 -3.38 -40.11
N SER A 33 -0.69 -3.47 -39.16
CA SER A 33 -1.40 -4.73 -38.88
C SER A 33 -2.92 -4.63 -38.65
N THR A 34 -3.60 -3.69 -39.32
CA THR A 34 -5.06 -3.82 -39.54
C THR A 34 -5.41 -4.92 -40.57
N GLY A 35 -4.40 -5.56 -41.16
CA GLY A 35 -4.58 -6.85 -41.82
C GLY A 35 -4.98 -7.89 -40.79
N ARG A 36 -6.23 -8.38 -40.86
CA ARG A 36 -6.63 -9.66 -40.24
C ARG A 36 -5.52 -10.67 -40.50
N ARG A 37 -4.71 -10.96 -39.48
CA ARG A 37 -3.74 -12.05 -39.55
C ARG A 37 -4.54 -13.31 -39.87
N GLN A 38 -4.32 -13.91 -41.04
CA GLN A 38 -4.83 -15.25 -41.32
C GLN A 38 -4.27 -16.14 -40.21
N VAL A 39 -5.12 -16.51 -39.26
CA VAL A 39 -4.80 -17.52 -38.27
C VAL A 39 -4.70 -18.83 -39.05
N LEU A 40 -3.47 -19.22 -39.39
CA LEU A 40 -3.21 -20.57 -39.87
C LEU A 40 -3.70 -21.53 -38.78
N ALA A 41 -4.45 -22.55 -39.17
CA ALA A 41 -5.12 -23.50 -38.28
C ALA A 41 -4.17 -24.35 -37.38
N GLU A 42 -2.88 -24.02 -37.30
CA GLU A 42 -1.82 -24.87 -36.74
C GLU A 42 -1.03 -24.26 -35.55
N ASP A 43 -1.28 -23.02 -35.15
CA ASP A 43 -0.48 -22.38 -34.08
C ASP A 43 -0.84 -22.94 -32.69
N SER A 44 -0.03 -23.88 -32.21
CA SER A 44 -0.22 -24.61 -30.95
C SER A 44 0.71 -24.10 -29.84
N ILE A 45 0.18 -24.02 -28.61
CA ILE A 45 0.95 -23.74 -27.39
C ILE A 45 0.87 -24.97 -26.49
N LEU A 46 2.00 -25.37 -25.92
CA LEU A 46 2.05 -26.40 -24.89
C LEU A 46 1.87 -25.78 -23.51
N PHE A 47 0.90 -26.25 -22.73
CA PHE A 47 0.86 -26.03 -21.30
C PHE A 47 1.44 -27.26 -20.58
N TRP A 48 2.56 -27.04 -19.87
CA TRP A 48 3.18 -28.05 -19.01
C TRP A 48 2.93 -27.71 -17.54
N GLY A 49 1.94 -28.34 -16.95
CA GLY A 49 1.51 -28.08 -15.58
C GLY A 49 1.74 -29.24 -14.62
N THR A 50 0.98 -29.23 -13.54
CA THR A 50 0.99 -30.25 -12.49
C THR A 50 -0.41 -30.84 -12.32
N ALA A 51 -0.53 -31.95 -11.58
CA ALA A 51 -1.84 -32.52 -11.24
C ALA A 51 -2.79 -31.52 -10.56
N ALA A 52 -2.26 -30.54 -9.81
CA ALA A 52 -3.05 -29.50 -9.15
C ALA A 52 -3.76 -28.54 -10.12
N ASP A 53 -3.29 -28.45 -11.37
CA ASP A 53 -3.85 -27.55 -12.38
C ASP A 53 -5.09 -28.13 -13.08
N LYS A 54 -5.35 -29.44 -12.94
CA LYS A 54 -6.37 -30.19 -13.69
C LYS A 54 -7.76 -29.52 -13.65
N ASN A 55 -8.19 -29.07 -12.48
CA ASN A 55 -9.53 -28.48 -12.28
C ASN A 55 -9.66 -27.04 -12.84
N TYR A 56 -8.54 -26.42 -13.22
CA TYR A 56 -8.50 -25.02 -13.64
C TYR A 56 -8.13 -24.84 -15.12
N LEU A 57 -7.79 -25.93 -15.82
CA LEU A 57 -7.49 -25.94 -17.26
C LEU A 57 -8.55 -25.28 -18.15
N PRO A 58 -9.87 -25.44 -17.91
CA PRO A 58 -10.89 -24.77 -18.74
C PRO A 58 -10.75 -23.24 -18.78
N TYR A 59 -10.24 -22.63 -17.70
CA TYR A 59 -10.07 -21.18 -17.59
C TYR A 59 -8.84 -20.66 -18.35
N LEU A 60 -7.87 -21.53 -18.67
CA LEU A 60 -6.65 -21.16 -19.39
C LEU A 60 -6.95 -20.75 -20.84
N LYS A 61 -7.95 -21.37 -21.49
CA LYS A 61 -8.28 -21.08 -22.90
C LYS A 61 -8.58 -19.59 -23.13
N GLY A 62 -9.25 -18.95 -22.18
CA GLY A 62 -9.55 -17.51 -22.23
C GLY A 62 -8.33 -16.59 -22.12
N CYS A 63 -7.15 -17.10 -21.76
CA CYS A 63 -5.91 -16.32 -21.60
C CYS A 63 -4.97 -16.47 -22.81
N VAL A 64 -5.08 -17.56 -23.58
CA VAL A 64 -4.20 -17.87 -24.71
C VAL A 64 -4.73 -17.37 -26.06
N GLY A 65 -5.97 -16.87 -26.12
CA GLY A 65 -6.59 -16.37 -27.35
C GLY A 65 -6.93 -17.50 -28.35
N SER A 66 -6.62 -17.27 -29.63
CA SER A 66 -6.95 -18.20 -30.73
C SER A 66 -6.09 -19.47 -30.75
N TYR A 67 -4.96 -19.49 -30.06
CA TYR A 67 -4.01 -20.62 -30.06
C TYR A 67 -4.62 -21.92 -29.52
N THR A 68 -4.26 -23.04 -30.13
CA THR A 68 -4.66 -24.38 -29.66
C THR A 68 -3.76 -24.80 -28.49
N VAL A 69 -4.36 -25.14 -27.33
CA VAL A 69 -3.59 -25.55 -26.15
C VAL A 69 -3.43 -27.07 -26.13
N ARG A 70 -2.18 -27.53 -26.13
CA ARG A 70 -1.81 -28.94 -25.87
C ARG A 70 -1.43 -29.07 -24.39
N LEU A 71 -1.91 -30.11 -23.73
CA LEU A 71 -1.81 -30.25 -22.26
C LEU A 71 -0.88 -31.39 -21.87
N ARG A 72 0.02 -31.15 -20.91
CA ARG A 72 0.84 -32.15 -20.24
C ARG A 72 0.88 -31.84 -18.74
N LEU A 73 0.56 -32.82 -17.90
CA LEU A 73 0.56 -32.68 -16.43
C LEU A 73 1.46 -33.71 -15.74
N ASP A 74 2.14 -34.54 -16.52
CA ASP A 74 3.10 -35.52 -16.03
C ASP A 74 4.38 -34.84 -15.55
N LYS A 75 5.04 -35.52 -14.60
CA LYS A 75 6.31 -35.08 -14.06
C LYS A 75 7.37 -35.10 -15.17
N LEU A 76 8.09 -33.98 -15.31
CA LEU A 76 9.17 -33.86 -16.28
C LEU A 76 10.47 -34.37 -15.67
N GLU A 77 11.04 -35.43 -16.24
CA GLU A 77 12.31 -36.01 -15.77
C GLU A 77 13.52 -35.27 -16.36
N THR A 78 13.47 -34.84 -17.62
CA THR A 78 14.57 -34.09 -18.27
C THR A 78 14.08 -32.99 -19.21
N VAL A 79 14.89 -31.95 -19.46
CA VAL A 79 14.59 -30.93 -20.49
C VAL A 79 14.60 -31.55 -21.91
N ALA A 80 15.36 -32.62 -22.13
CA ALA A 80 15.36 -33.35 -23.40
C ALA A 80 13.98 -33.94 -23.73
N GLN A 81 13.25 -34.45 -22.73
CA GLN A 81 11.87 -34.93 -22.89
C GLN A 81 10.93 -33.82 -23.40
N LEU A 82 11.08 -32.59 -22.89
CA LEU A 82 10.33 -31.42 -23.37
C LEU A 82 10.68 -31.12 -24.83
N LYS A 83 11.98 -31.11 -25.17
CA LYS A 83 12.47 -30.87 -26.54
C LYS A 83 11.92 -31.90 -27.54
N MET A 84 11.96 -33.20 -27.19
CA MET A 84 11.40 -34.29 -27.99
C MET A 84 9.90 -34.09 -28.27
N TYR A 85 9.14 -33.77 -27.23
CA TYR A 85 7.69 -33.58 -27.37
C TYR A 85 7.34 -32.40 -28.27
N CYS A 86 8.05 -31.29 -28.09
CA CYS A 86 7.90 -30.07 -28.86
C CYS A 86 8.24 -30.29 -30.34
N ALA A 87 9.39 -30.92 -30.63
CA ALA A 87 9.84 -31.24 -31.98
C ALA A 87 8.85 -32.15 -32.73
N GLY A 88 8.40 -33.24 -32.10
CA GLY A 88 7.45 -34.18 -32.70
C GLY A 88 6.06 -33.59 -33.00
N ARG A 89 5.76 -32.37 -32.53
CA ARG A 89 4.46 -31.69 -32.71
C ARG A 89 4.59 -30.28 -33.30
N LYS A 90 5.80 -29.87 -33.73
CA LYS A 90 6.10 -28.53 -34.24
C LYS A 90 5.65 -27.41 -33.28
N ILE A 91 5.80 -27.61 -31.97
CA ILE A 91 5.47 -26.62 -30.94
C ILE A 91 6.75 -25.92 -30.50
N ASN A 92 6.75 -24.59 -30.45
CA ASN A 92 7.87 -23.80 -29.94
C ASN A 92 7.49 -22.84 -28.80
N LYS A 93 6.21 -22.81 -28.39
CA LYS A 93 5.71 -21.95 -27.31
C LYS A 93 5.23 -22.82 -26.16
N VAL A 94 5.77 -22.57 -24.96
CA VAL A 94 5.46 -23.34 -23.75
C VAL A 94 5.05 -22.41 -22.61
N ILE A 95 3.91 -22.69 -22.01
CA ILE A 95 3.47 -22.09 -20.75
C ILE A 95 3.65 -23.13 -19.65
N SER A 96 4.19 -22.75 -18.50
CA SER A 96 4.44 -23.71 -17.41
C SER A 96 4.05 -23.18 -16.03
N THR A 97 3.52 -24.08 -15.21
CA THR A 97 3.38 -23.94 -13.75
C THR A 97 4.25 -24.96 -13.00
N SER A 98 5.08 -25.73 -13.73
CA SER A 98 5.88 -26.82 -13.18
C SER A 98 7.17 -26.32 -12.52
N VAL A 99 7.21 -26.37 -11.18
CA VAL A 99 8.42 -26.08 -10.41
C VAL A 99 9.57 -27.03 -10.76
N ASP A 100 9.27 -28.26 -11.17
CA ASP A 100 10.30 -29.23 -11.58
C ASP A 100 10.96 -28.88 -12.91
N LEU A 101 10.22 -28.27 -13.85
CA LEU A 101 10.80 -27.70 -15.07
C LEU A 101 11.63 -26.46 -14.72
N LEU A 102 11.10 -25.59 -13.86
CA LEU A 102 11.79 -24.36 -13.44
C LEU A 102 13.16 -24.67 -12.81
N LYS A 103 13.21 -25.62 -11.87
CA LYS A 103 14.46 -26.08 -11.25
C LYS A 103 15.50 -26.51 -12.28
N LYS A 104 15.09 -27.23 -13.32
CA LYS A 104 16.00 -27.73 -14.36
C LYS A 104 16.53 -26.60 -15.24
N LEU A 105 15.69 -25.61 -15.58
CA LEU A 105 16.10 -24.46 -16.38
C LEU A 105 17.05 -23.52 -15.64
N LEU A 106 16.91 -23.45 -14.31
CA LEU A 106 17.77 -22.64 -13.45
C LEU A 106 19.05 -23.37 -12.99
N TYR A 107 19.23 -24.64 -13.34
CA TYR A 107 20.27 -25.50 -12.75
C TYR A 107 20.24 -25.45 -11.21
N TRP A 108 19.03 -25.48 -10.65
CA TRP A 108 18.77 -25.16 -9.25
C TRP A 108 19.36 -26.19 -8.27
N ASP A 109 20.31 -25.74 -7.46
CA ASP A 109 21.06 -26.54 -6.48
C ASP A 109 20.70 -26.22 -5.02
N LYS A 110 19.91 -25.17 -4.77
CA LYS A 110 19.50 -24.75 -3.43
C LYS A 110 18.48 -25.72 -2.81
N ARG A 111 18.59 -25.95 -1.49
CA ARG A 111 17.69 -26.84 -0.71
C ARG A 111 16.21 -26.43 -0.82
N LYS A 112 15.93 -25.12 -0.78
CA LYS A 112 14.57 -24.57 -0.92
C LYS A 112 14.25 -24.48 -2.41
N ALA A 113 13.10 -25.01 -2.82
CA ALA A 113 12.65 -24.91 -4.21
C ALA A 113 12.41 -23.44 -4.64
N PRO A 114 12.60 -23.12 -5.93
CA PRO A 114 12.32 -21.77 -6.43
C PRO A 114 10.83 -21.46 -6.31
N SER A 115 10.51 -20.21 -5.96
CA SER A 115 9.12 -19.78 -5.79
C SER A 115 8.47 -19.48 -7.13
N LEU A 116 7.43 -20.22 -7.50
CA LEU A 116 6.68 -19.97 -8.73
C LEU A 116 6.05 -18.56 -8.75
N SER A 117 5.73 -17.97 -7.60
CA SER A 117 5.21 -16.59 -7.54
C SER A 117 6.24 -15.57 -7.98
N ASN A 118 7.51 -15.77 -7.61
CA ASN A 118 8.61 -14.86 -7.94
C ASN A 118 9.01 -15.01 -9.42
N TYR A 119 9.05 -16.26 -9.89
CA TYR A 119 9.40 -16.58 -11.26
C TYR A 119 8.23 -16.45 -12.24
N ALA A 120 7.02 -16.09 -11.79
CA ALA A 120 5.90 -15.81 -12.68
C ALA A 120 6.26 -14.67 -13.63
N GLY A 121 6.16 -14.94 -14.93
CA GLY A 121 6.55 -14.05 -16.02
C GLY A 121 7.98 -14.22 -16.48
N SER A 122 8.78 -15.09 -15.85
CA SER A 122 10.14 -15.40 -16.32
C SER A 122 10.09 -16.11 -17.66
N TYR A 123 10.93 -15.63 -18.57
CA TYR A 123 11.03 -16.09 -19.95
C TYR A 123 12.34 -16.85 -20.15
N PHE A 124 12.26 -18.07 -20.68
CA PHE A 124 13.43 -18.87 -21.03
C PHE A 124 13.40 -19.21 -22.51
N LYS A 125 14.57 -19.22 -23.13
CA LYS A 125 14.75 -19.65 -24.50
C LYS A 125 15.74 -20.81 -24.51
N ILE A 126 15.31 -21.99 -24.97
CA ILE A 126 16.17 -23.17 -25.07
C ILE A 126 16.30 -23.62 -26.54
N PRO A 127 17.49 -24.08 -26.97
CA PRO A 127 17.66 -24.58 -28.32
C PRO A 127 16.74 -25.76 -28.62
N SER A 128 16.22 -25.83 -29.85
CA SER A 128 15.53 -27.01 -30.36
C SER A 128 16.50 -28.21 -30.46
N MET A 129 15.98 -29.39 -30.82
CA MET A 129 16.76 -30.64 -30.89
C MET A 129 17.96 -30.54 -31.86
N ASN A 130 17.79 -29.83 -32.98
CA ASN A 130 18.84 -29.43 -33.93
C ASN A 130 18.29 -28.26 -34.77
N SER A 131 19.15 -27.53 -35.48
CA SER A 131 18.77 -26.38 -36.33
C SER A 131 17.71 -26.73 -37.40
N SER A 132 17.62 -28.00 -37.78
CA SER A 132 16.65 -28.54 -38.73
C SER A 132 15.28 -28.87 -38.11
N ALA A 133 15.17 -28.98 -36.78
CA ALA A 133 13.97 -29.40 -36.04
C ALA A 133 12.98 -28.25 -35.75
N GLY A 134 13.31 -27.03 -36.20
CA GLY A 134 12.48 -25.84 -36.04
C GLY A 134 13.07 -24.82 -35.06
N PRO A 135 12.34 -23.72 -34.81
CA PRO A 135 12.80 -22.61 -33.98
C PRO A 135 13.02 -23.03 -32.53
N ASP A 136 13.82 -22.24 -31.81
CA ASP A 136 14.03 -22.38 -30.37
C ASP A 136 12.72 -22.40 -29.59
N ILE A 137 12.72 -23.12 -28.47
CA ILE A 137 11.55 -23.24 -27.60
C ILE A 137 11.56 -22.07 -26.62
N GLU A 138 10.48 -21.31 -26.64
CA GLU A 138 10.22 -20.19 -25.75
C GLU A 138 9.29 -20.64 -24.63
N ILE A 139 9.70 -20.42 -23.39
CA ILE A 139 9.01 -20.89 -22.19
C ILE A 139 8.69 -19.70 -21.30
N VAL A 140 7.42 -19.56 -20.89
CA VAL A 140 7.01 -18.58 -19.88
C VAL A 140 6.35 -19.26 -18.71
N PHE A 141 6.78 -18.89 -17.51
CA PHE A 141 6.13 -19.34 -16.28
C PHE A 141 4.97 -18.42 -15.91
N ILE A 142 3.89 -19.00 -15.39
CA ILE A 142 2.75 -18.26 -14.84
C ILE A 142 2.43 -18.75 -13.44
N SER A 143 1.67 -17.94 -12.69
CA SER A 143 1.12 -18.36 -11.40
C SER A 143 0.26 -19.64 -11.53
N PRO A 144 0.09 -20.42 -10.45
CA PRO A 144 -0.78 -21.60 -10.46
C PRO A 144 -2.17 -21.31 -11.04
N LEU A 145 -2.72 -22.22 -11.85
CA LEU A 145 -3.98 -21.95 -12.57
C LEU A 145 -5.17 -21.72 -11.64
N LYS A 146 -5.12 -22.18 -10.39
CA LYS A 146 -6.12 -21.87 -9.36
C LYS A 146 -6.37 -20.37 -9.22
N GLN A 147 -5.34 -19.55 -9.39
CA GLN A 147 -5.45 -18.10 -9.26
C GLN A 147 -6.32 -17.47 -10.35
N LEU A 148 -6.54 -18.13 -11.49
CA LEU A 148 -7.46 -17.65 -12.54
C LEU A 148 -8.90 -17.49 -12.03
N VAL A 149 -9.25 -18.20 -10.95
CA VAL A 149 -10.60 -18.21 -10.35
C VAL A 149 -10.59 -17.56 -8.97
N THR A 150 -9.56 -17.82 -8.16
CA THR A 150 -9.53 -17.37 -6.75
C THR A 150 -8.94 -15.98 -6.55
N VAL A 151 -8.31 -15.41 -7.57
CA VAL A 151 -7.70 -14.07 -7.50
C VAL A 151 -8.34 -13.18 -8.57
N PRO A 152 -8.94 -12.03 -8.21
CA PRO A 152 -9.60 -11.14 -9.17
C PRO A 152 -8.72 -10.78 -10.39
N SER A 153 -7.44 -10.47 -10.15
CA SER A 153 -6.49 -10.12 -11.22
C SER A 153 -5.87 -11.33 -11.93
N GLY A 154 -6.16 -12.56 -11.51
CA GLY A 154 -5.46 -13.76 -11.99
C GLY A 154 -5.54 -13.97 -13.50
N LYS A 155 -6.73 -13.81 -14.09
CA LYS A 155 -6.94 -13.90 -15.54
C LYS A 155 -6.20 -12.80 -16.30
N PHE A 156 -6.24 -11.57 -15.80
CA PHE A 156 -5.53 -10.44 -16.38
C PHE A 156 -4.02 -10.68 -16.39
N MET A 157 -3.46 -11.12 -15.25
CA MET A 157 -2.05 -11.43 -15.09
C MET A 157 -1.59 -12.55 -16.02
N ALA A 158 -2.29 -13.68 -16.04
CA ALA A 158 -1.94 -14.79 -16.93
C ALA A 158 -1.97 -14.35 -18.41
N THR A 159 -2.98 -13.56 -18.80
CA THR A 159 -3.08 -13.04 -20.17
C THR A 159 -1.90 -12.12 -20.52
N ARG A 160 -1.55 -11.17 -19.64
CA ARG A 160 -0.38 -10.28 -19.84
C ARG A 160 0.91 -11.07 -19.99
N LEU A 161 1.14 -12.07 -19.15
CA LEU A 161 2.38 -12.86 -19.19
C LEU A 161 2.45 -13.78 -20.42
N ILE A 162 1.33 -14.40 -20.81
CA ILE A 162 1.25 -15.26 -22.01
C ILE A 162 1.51 -14.46 -23.30
N LYS A 163 1.17 -13.17 -23.33
CA LYS A 163 1.47 -12.28 -24.48
C LYS A 163 2.95 -12.24 -24.86
N LYS A 164 3.88 -12.56 -23.94
CA LYS A 164 5.32 -12.70 -24.25
C LYS A 164 5.60 -13.72 -25.36
N LEU A 165 4.76 -14.76 -25.44
CA LEU A 165 4.86 -15.82 -26.45
C LEU A 165 4.03 -15.52 -27.71
N THR A 166 2.91 -14.81 -27.56
CA THR A 166 1.89 -14.70 -28.63
C THR A 166 1.89 -13.38 -29.38
N HIS A 167 2.41 -12.30 -28.80
CA HIS A 167 2.40 -10.94 -29.37
C HIS A 167 3.76 -10.26 -29.19
N LYS A 168 4.82 -10.85 -29.75
CA LYS A 168 6.21 -10.41 -29.51
C LYS A 168 6.46 -8.95 -29.88
N ASP A 169 5.87 -8.52 -30.99
CA ASP A 169 6.08 -7.19 -31.58
C ASP A 169 5.38 -6.06 -30.79
N GLU A 170 4.51 -6.39 -29.82
CA GLU A 170 3.86 -5.40 -28.94
C GLU A 170 4.75 -4.95 -27.77
N TRP A 171 5.84 -5.67 -27.48
CA TRP A 171 6.68 -5.44 -26.30
C TRP A 171 7.76 -4.40 -26.55
N PHE A 172 8.01 -3.60 -25.53
CA PHE A 172 9.15 -2.71 -25.48
C PHE A 172 10.46 -3.50 -25.59
N VAL A 173 11.38 -3.01 -26.43
CA VAL A 173 12.72 -3.58 -26.60
C VAL A 173 13.66 -2.93 -25.59
N PRO A 174 14.17 -3.67 -24.58
CA PRO A 174 15.07 -3.10 -23.58
C PRO A 174 16.44 -2.79 -24.18
N SER A 175 17.18 -1.87 -23.55
CA SER A 175 18.59 -1.63 -23.87
C SER A 175 19.44 -2.86 -23.56
N ALA A 176 20.58 -3.02 -24.25
CA ALA A 176 21.57 -4.01 -23.83
C ALA A 176 22.08 -3.70 -22.41
N PHE A 177 22.26 -4.75 -21.60
CA PHE A 177 22.83 -4.61 -20.26
C PHE A 177 24.35 -4.48 -20.36
N ASN A 178 24.85 -3.27 -20.10
CA ASN A 178 26.28 -2.96 -20.01
C ASN A 178 26.54 -2.30 -18.66
N TRP A 179 27.57 -2.75 -17.97
CA TRP A 179 27.94 -2.18 -16.68
C TRP A 179 29.45 -2.22 -16.46
N GLU A 180 29.94 -1.31 -15.63
CA GLU A 180 31.30 -1.36 -15.10
C GLU A 180 31.37 -0.77 -13.69
N GLU A 181 32.43 -1.10 -12.96
CA GLU A 181 32.78 -0.46 -11.70
C GLU A 181 33.39 0.92 -11.96
N LEU A 182 32.99 1.92 -11.17
CA LEU A 182 33.47 3.29 -11.27
C LEU A 182 34.80 3.43 -10.52
N THR A 183 35.91 3.41 -11.26
CA THR A 183 37.25 3.63 -10.70
C THR A 183 37.66 5.10 -10.77
N PRO A 184 38.61 5.56 -9.93
CA PRO A 184 39.09 6.94 -9.96
C PRO A 184 39.58 7.41 -11.35
N GLU A 185 40.19 6.51 -12.13
CA GLU A 185 40.72 6.82 -13.47
C GLU A 185 39.61 7.06 -14.50
N LYS A 186 38.44 6.45 -14.29
CA LYS A 186 37.30 6.52 -15.22
C LYS A 186 36.24 7.53 -14.80
N GLU A 187 36.21 7.95 -13.52
CA GLU A 187 35.13 8.74 -12.93
C GLU A 187 34.76 9.97 -13.76
N GLU A 188 35.76 10.80 -14.10
CA GLU A 188 35.51 12.07 -14.77
C GLU A 188 34.95 11.86 -16.19
N ALA A 189 35.51 10.89 -16.93
CA ALA A 189 35.04 10.55 -18.27
C ALA A 189 33.59 10.00 -18.23
N SER A 190 33.30 9.13 -17.28
CA SER A 190 31.97 8.53 -17.06
C SER A 190 30.93 9.57 -16.65
N PHE A 191 31.28 10.48 -15.75
CA PHE A 191 30.42 11.60 -15.35
C PHE A 191 30.08 12.48 -16.55
N ASN A 192 31.10 12.92 -17.31
CA ASN A 192 30.92 13.77 -18.48
C ASN A 192 30.07 13.08 -19.55
N PHE A 193 30.25 11.77 -19.73
CA PHE A 193 29.45 10.97 -20.65
C PHE A 193 27.97 10.97 -20.24
N ILE A 194 27.64 10.60 -18.99
CA ILE A 194 26.26 10.60 -18.51
C ILE A 194 25.66 12.00 -18.61
N GLN A 195 26.36 13.01 -18.11
CA GLN A 195 25.90 14.39 -18.07
C GLN A 195 25.54 14.92 -19.47
N LYS A 196 26.32 14.54 -20.50
CA LYS A 196 26.11 14.99 -21.87
C LYS A 196 25.01 14.22 -22.60
N HIS A 197 24.98 12.89 -22.45
CA HIS A 197 24.21 12.00 -23.32
C HIS A 197 22.91 11.49 -22.68
N SER A 198 22.87 11.32 -21.36
CA SER A 198 21.74 10.67 -20.71
C SER A 198 20.55 11.61 -20.60
N PHE A 199 19.39 11.17 -21.07
CA PHE A 199 18.12 11.88 -20.90
C PHE A 199 17.42 11.50 -19.57
N MET A 200 17.91 10.46 -18.90
CA MET A 200 17.39 9.92 -17.65
C MET A 200 18.49 9.11 -16.94
N VAL A 201 18.51 9.13 -15.60
CA VAL A 201 19.43 8.35 -14.79
C VAL A 201 18.67 7.56 -13.73
N CYS A 202 18.88 6.25 -13.68
CA CYS A 202 18.35 5.39 -12.61
C CYS A 202 19.38 5.26 -11.50
N ILE A 203 18.93 5.32 -10.24
CA ILE A 203 19.78 5.18 -9.06
C ILE A 203 19.20 4.11 -8.14
N ASP A 204 20.06 3.30 -7.55
CA ASP A 204 19.72 2.28 -6.56
C ASP A 204 20.89 2.08 -5.59
N ILE A 205 20.59 1.89 -4.31
CA ILE A 205 21.60 1.61 -3.29
C ILE A 205 21.47 0.20 -2.72
N GLU A 206 22.62 -0.38 -2.40
CA GLU A 206 22.73 -1.57 -1.56
C GLU A 206 23.17 -1.17 -0.17
N THR A 207 22.60 -1.77 0.88
CA THR A 207 22.83 -1.33 2.26
C THR A 207 23.24 -2.47 3.18
N PHE A 208 23.93 -2.11 4.26
CA PHE A 208 24.06 -2.98 5.40
C PHE A 208 22.82 -2.86 6.28
N ARG A 209 22.37 -4.00 6.81
CA ARG A 209 21.26 -4.04 7.78
C ARG A 209 21.61 -3.29 9.07
N GLU A 210 22.87 -3.36 9.48
CA GLU A 210 23.39 -2.68 10.67
C GLU A 210 23.92 -1.29 10.30
N ASN A 211 23.87 -0.36 11.26
CA ASN A 211 24.42 1.01 11.15
C ASN A 211 23.79 1.91 10.07
N ALA A 212 22.76 1.44 9.35
CA ALA A 212 22.10 2.15 8.26
C ALA A 212 23.10 2.69 7.21
N ALA A 213 24.14 1.93 6.92
CA ALA A 213 25.20 2.32 5.98
C ALA A 213 24.93 1.82 4.56
N ILE A 214 25.42 2.57 3.57
CA ILE A 214 25.40 2.17 2.16
C ILE A 214 26.65 1.32 1.88
N ARG A 215 26.48 0.21 1.17
CA ARG A 215 27.56 -0.71 0.75
C ARG A 215 28.09 -0.35 -0.64
N CYS A 216 27.19 -0.13 -1.60
CA CYS A 216 27.49 0.39 -2.92
C CYS A 216 26.24 1.06 -3.49
N LEU A 217 26.41 1.80 -4.58
CA LEU A 217 25.30 2.38 -5.33
C LEU A 217 25.56 2.30 -6.83
N SER A 218 24.49 2.24 -7.60
CA SER A 218 24.57 2.19 -9.06
C SER A 218 23.90 3.41 -9.68
N TYR A 219 24.47 3.89 -10.78
CA TYR A 219 23.89 4.89 -11.67
C TYR A 219 23.78 4.31 -13.08
N THR A 220 22.57 4.20 -13.62
CA THR A 220 22.36 3.82 -15.02
C THR A 220 21.86 5.00 -15.84
N GLY A 221 22.70 5.47 -16.77
CA GLY A 221 22.31 6.49 -17.75
C GLY A 221 21.66 5.86 -18.98
N PHE A 222 20.49 6.37 -19.38
CA PHE A 222 19.80 5.98 -20.62
C PHE A 222 19.93 7.07 -21.68
N TYR A 223 20.31 6.67 -22.90
CA TYR A 223 20.65 7.60 -23.98
C TYR A 223 20.42 7.01 -25.37
N TYR A 224 20.42 7.90 -26.36
CA TYR A 224 20.53 7.58 -27.78
C TYR A 224 21.81 8.19 -28.32
N MET A 225 22.57 7.42 -29.10
CA MET A 225 23.72 7.98 -29.81
C MET A 225 23.24 8.91 -30.93
N PRO A 226 23.94 10.01 -31.23
CA PRO A 226 23.56 10.90 -32.33
C PRO A 226 23.34 10.13 -33.64
N GLY A 227 22.15 10.26 -34.23
CA GLY A 227 21.77 9.55 -35.47
C GLY A 227 21.32 8.10 -35.29
N SER A 228 21.28 7.57 -34.06
CA SER A 228 20.77 6.22 -33.76
C SER A 228 19.38 6.28 -33.12
N SER A 229 18.49 5.39 -33.55
CA SER A 229 17.19 5.12 -32.91
C SER A 229 17.25 3.96 -31.92
N ILE A 230 18.43 3.39 -31.67
CA ILE A 230 18.61 2.26 -30.75
C ILE A 230 18.84 2.82 -29.35
N LEU A 231 17.97 2.42 -28.42
CA LEU A 231 18.11 2.76 -27.01
C LEU A 231 19.34 2.07 -26.42
N GLN A 232 20.18 2.84 -25.74
CA GLN A 232 21.36 2.34 -25.05
C GLN A 232 21.33 2.73 -23.56
N SER A 233 22.07 1.98 -22.77
CA SER A 233 22.27 2.24 -21.35
C SER A 233 23.68 1.87 -20.92
N MET A 234 24.21 2.58 -19.93
CA MET A 234 25.44 2.23 -19.23
C MET A 234 25.24 2.37 -17.73
N SER A 235 25.54 1.30 -16.99
CA SER A 235 25.48 1.25 -15.53
C SER A 235 26.87 1.41 -14.91
N TYR A 236 27.03 2.33 -13.99
CA TYR A 236 28.26 2.51 -13.21
C TYR A 236 27.97 2.15 -11.75
N VAL A 237 28.79 1.27 -11.17
CA VAL A 237 28.67 0.89 -9.75
C VAL A 237 29.79 1.54 -8.96
N LEU A 238 29.42 2.23 -7.88
CA LEU A 238 30.33 2.92 -6.98
C LEU A 238 30.36 2.19 -5.62
N PRO A 239 31.49 1.58 -5.25
CA PRO A 239 31.70 1.05 -3.90
C PRO A 239 31.67 2.16 -2.84
N MET A 240 31.00 1.94 -1.70
CA MET A 240 30.95 2.91 -0.59
C MET A 240 31.93 2.54 0.53
N ASP A 241 33.22 2.54 0.19
CA ASP A 241 34.33 2.08 1.02
C ASP A 241 35.41 3.15 1.30
N SER A 242 35.25 4.37 0.77
CA SER A 242 36.21 5.46 0.93
C SER A 242 35.55 6.85 0.97
N GLU A 243 36.24 7.83 1.56
CA GLU A 243 35.80 9.23 1.54
C GLU A 243 35.79 9.84 0.13
N TYR A 244 36.69 9.36 -0.74
CA TYR A 244 36.70 9.72 -2.16
C TYR A 244 35.38 9.33 -2.82
N ASN A 245 34.93 8.08 -2.65
CA ASN A 245 33.67 7.61 -3.22
C ASN A 245 32.45 8.33 -2.62
N LEU A 246 32.51 8.74 -1.35
CA LEU A 246 31.50 9.62 -0.75
C LEU A 246 31.44 11.00 -1.45
N ALA A 247 32.58 11.59 -1.80
CA ALA A 247 32.63 12.84 -2.56
C ALA A 247 32.04 12.67 -3.96
N ILE A 248 32.35 11.55 -4.64
CA ILE A 248 31.78 11.22 -5.96
C ILE A 248 30.26 11.05 -5.88
N MET A 249 29.74 10.31 -4.90
CA MET A 249 28.29 10.16 -4.69
C MET A 249 27.60 11.52 -4.51
N LYS A 250 28.18 12.42 -3.70
CA LYS A 250 27.65 13.78 -3.51
C LYS A 250 27.64 14.58 -4.81
N LYS A 251 28.76 14.56 -5.55
CA LYS A 251 28.91 15.22 -6.86
C LYS A 251 27.87 14.69 -7.84
N TRP A 252 27.79 13.37 -8.05
CA TRP A 252 26.88 12.77 -9.03
C TRP A 252 25.41 13.02 -8.68
N ASN A 253 25.01 12.90 -7.41
CA ASN A 253 23.64 13.15 -6.98
C ASN A 253 23.18 14.60 -7.27
N TRP A 254 24.08 15.57 -7.08
CA TRP A 254 23.75 17.00 -7.20
C TRP A 254 23.97 17.57 -8.61
N GLU A 255 25.06 17.18 -9.25
CA GLU A 255 25.52 17.80 -10.50
C GLU A 255 24.95 17.13 -11.75
N LEU A 256 24.66 15.82 -11.72
CA LEU A 256 23.97 15.19 -12.85
C LEU A 256 22.60 15.85 -13.01
N LYS A 257 22.30 16.42 -14.19
CA LYS A 257 21.06 17.21 -14.37
C LYS A 257 19.88 16.41 -14.92
N ALA A 258 20.16 15.25 -15.51
CA ALA A 258 19.11 14.34 -15.97
C ALA A 258 18.11 14.01 -14.84
N PRO A 259 16.81 13.83 -15.15
CA PRO A 259 15.82 13.33 -14.21
C PRO A 259 16.22 12.00 -13.61
N LYS A 260 16.02 11.85 -12.30
CA LYS A 260 16.29 10.60 -11.58
C LYS A 260 15.05 9.74 -11.49
N VAL A 261 15.27 8.44 -11.69
CA VAL A 261 14.28 7.38 -11.53
C VAL A 261 14.77 6.41 -10.46
N PHE A 262 13.90 6.06 -9.54
CA PHE A 262 14.15 5.05 -8.53
C PHE A 262 13.09 3.96 -8.58
N GLN A 263 13.36 2.85 -7.91
CA GLN A 263 12.37 1.85 -7.56
C GLN A 263 12.15 1.91 -6.05
N ASN A 264 11.00 2.43 -5.60
CA ASN A 264 10.77 2.68 -4.16
C ASN A 264 11.87 3.60 -3.56
N GLY A 265 12.15 4.71 -4.25
CA GLY A 265 13.26 5.62 -3.99
C GLY A 265 13.28 6.29 -2.63
N LYS A 266 12.15 6.25 -1.89
CA LYS A 266 12.10 6.76 -0.51
C LYS A 266 13.06 6.03 0.42
N TYR A 267 13.32 4.75 0.14
CA TYR A 267 14.34 3.98 0.83
C TYR A 267 15.73 4.59 0.59
N ASP A 268 16.08 4.78 -0.68
CA ASP A 268 17.37 5.29 -1.13
C ASP A 268 17.65 6.70 -0.61
N ILE A 269 16.70 7.63 -0.80
CA ILE A 269 16.88 9.02 -0.37
C ILE A 269 17.03 9.15 1.16
N ALA A 270 16.42 8.24 1.95
CA ALA A 270 16.60 8.24 3.40
C ALA A 270 18.04 7.92 3.80
N TYR A 271 18.66 6.93 3.15
CA TYR A 271 20.07 6.64 3.36
C TYR A 271 20.96 7.78 2.82
N LEU A 272 20.72 8.25 1.60
CA LEU A 272 21.51 9.33 0.97
C LEU A 272 21.47 10.63 1.80
N ALA A 273 20.34 10.95 2.43
CA ALA A 273 20.20 12.09 3.33
C ALA A 273 21.15 12.01 4.54
N ARG A 274 21.41 10.82 5.08
CA ARG A 274 22.38 10.63 6.19
C ARG A 274 23.80 11.00 5.81
N TYR A 275 24.14 10.85 4.53
CA TYR A 275 25.45 11.19 3.99
C TYR A 275 25.54 12.65 3.50
N ASN A 276 24.50 13.46 3.70
CA ASN A 276 24.36 14.81 3.14
C ASN A 276 24.60 14.80 1.62
N ALA A 277 24.00 13.82 0.92
CA ALA A 277 24.12 13.63 -0.52
C ALA A 277 22.75 13.72 -1.21
N PRO A 278 22.04 14.87 -1.11
CA PRO A 278 20.70 15.02 -1.66
C PRO A 278 20.70 14.83 -3.18
N VAL A 279 19.64 14.18 -3.67
CA VAL A 279 19.48 13.89 -5.10
C VAL A 279 18.76 15.04 -5.79
N TYR A 280 19.42 15.66 -6.77
CA TYR A 280 18.80 16.66 -7.62
C TYR A 280 17.81 15.99 -8.58
N ASN A 281 16.66 16.61 -8.86
CA ASN A 281 15.74 16.18 -9.93
C ASN A 281 15.18 14.75 -9.79
N TYR A 282 14.86 14.32 -8.55
CA TYR A 282 14.09 13.09 -8.30
C TYR A 282 12.63 13.29 -8.71
N LEU A 283 12.29 12.80 -9.91
CA LEU A 283 10.97 13.02 -10.53
C LEU A 283 10.16 11.75 -10.73
N PHE A 284 10.81 10.58 -10.72
CA PHE A 284 10.18 9.34 -11.13
C PHE A 284 10.45 8.19 -10.17
N ASP A 285 9.43 7.41 -9.87
CA ASP A 285 9.52 6.20 -9.08
C ASP A 285 8.64 5.11 -9.70
N THR A 286 9.23 3.98 -10.07
CA THR A 286 8.53 2.89 -10.77
C THR A 286 7.49 2.19 -9.92
N ALA A 287 7.68 2.10 -8.60
CA ALA A 287 6.70 1.51 -7.70
C ALA A 287 5.46 2.41 -7.56
N HIS A 288 5.67 3.72 -7.42
CA HIS A 288 4.59 4.71 -7.41
C HIS A 288 3.89 4.78 -8.77
N TRP A 289 4.64 4.84 -9.87
CA TRP A 289 4.07 4.91 -11.22
C TRP A 289 3.18 3.71 -11.51
N PHE A 290 3.64 2.50 -11.16
CA PHE A 290 2.84 1.30 -11.33
C PHE A 290 1.65 1.25 -10.37
N HIS A 291 1.78 1.77 -9.15
CA HIS A 291 0.65 1.90 -8.22
C HIS A 291 -0.45 2.81 -8.78
N SER A 292 -0.06 3.96 -9.33
CA SER A 292 -0.95 4.91 -9.97
C SER A 292 -1.70 4.30 -11.16
N TRP A 293 -1.17 3.21 -11.75
CA TRP A 293 -1.84 2.46 -12.81
C TRP A 293 -2.70 1.29 -12.28
N TYR A 294 -2.09 0.42 -11.48
CA TYR A 294 -2.67 -0.81 -10.95
C TYR A 294 -2.39 -0.95 -9.44
N SER A 295 -3.14 -0.21 -8.64
CA SER A 295 -2.95 -0.14 -7.19
C SER A 295 -3.05 -1.50 -6.47
N GLU A 296 -3.85 -2.44 -7.00
CA GLU A 296 -4.06 -3.79 -6.45
C GLU A 296 -2.92 -4.79 -6.76
N LEU A 297 -2.01 -4.47 -7.69
CA LEU A 297 -0.96 -5.40 -8.12
C LEU A 297 0.36 -5.22 -7.33
N PRO A 298 1.24 -6.24 -7.28
CA PRO A 298 2.57 -6.11 -6.70
C PRO A 298 3.40 -5.02 -7.39
N LYS A 299 4.32 -4.40 -6.64
CA LYS A 299 5.10 -3.23 -7.09
C LYS A 299 6.61 -3.43 -6.93
N ASP A 300 7.04 -4.65 -6.61
CA ASP A 300 8.46 -4.98 -6.50
C ASP A 300 9.10 -5.05 -7.90
N LEU A 301 10.40 -4.77 -7.96
CA LEU A 301 11.12 -4.66 -9.23
C LEU A 301 11.08 -5.94 -10.06
N GLY A 302 11.15 -7.10 -9.40
CA GLY A 302 11.12 -8.41 -10.07
C GLY A 302 9.79 -8.61 -10.80
N PHE A 303 8.68 -8.29 -10.13
CA PHE A 303 7.36 -8.26 -10.75
C PHE A 303 7.26 -7.24 -11.89
N LEU A 304 7.73 -6.01 -11.72
CA LEU A 304 7.65 -4.98 -12.77
C LEU A 304 8.44 -5.39 -14.03
N ASN A 305 9.63 -5.95 -13.86
CA ASN A 305 10.41 -6.44 -15.00
C ASN A 305 9.72 -7.62 -15.68
N SER A 306 9.13 -8.54 -14.92
CA SER A 306 8.35 -9.64 -15.53
C SER A 306 7.11 -9.13 -16.27
N PHE A 307 6.51 -8.04 -15.82
CA PHE A 307 5.33 -7.42 -16.42
C PHE A 307 5.64 -6.61 -17.69
N PHE A 308 6.78 -5.92 -17.75
CA PHE A 308 7.11 -4.95 -18.81
C PHE A 308 8.21 -5.39 -19.77
N ILE A 309 9.13 -6.26 -19.35
CA ILE A 309 10.22 -6.73 -20.19
C ILE A 309 9.90 -8.14 -20.69
N ARG A 310 9.85 -8.31 -22.01
CA ARG A 310 9.48 -9.58 -22.64
C ARG A 310 10.38 -10.73 -22.17
N GLU A 311 11.69 -10.55 -22.31
CA GLU A 311 12.69 -11.59 -22.04
C GLU A 311 13.26 -11.54 -20.61
N ALA A 312 12.53 -10.95 -19.66
CA ALA A 312 12.94 -10.94 -18.26
C ALA A 312 13.00 -12.36 -17.67
N VAL A 313 14.08 -12.63 -16.94
CA VAL A 313 14.22 -13.75 -16.01
C VAL A 313 14.37 -13.16 -14.62
N TYR A 314 13.68 -13.69 -13.61
CA TYR A 314 13.85 -13.23 -12.25
C TYR A 314 15.32 -13.36 -11.78
N TRP A 315 15.97 -12.24 -11.43
CA TRP A 315 17.41 -12.20 -11.10
C TRP A 315 17.71 -11.93 -9.62
N LYS A 316 16.69 -11.72 -8.77
CA LYS A 316 16.92 -11.33 -7.36
C LYS A 316 17.60 -12.41 -6.51
N ASP A 317 17.58 -13.67 -6.94
CA ASP A 317 18.32 -14.74 -6.25
C ASP A 317 19.85 -14.60 -6.39
N LEU A 318 20.35 -13.71 -7.27
CA LEU A 318 21.76 -13.37 -7.43
C LEU A 318 22.32 -12.54 -6.28
N ALA A 319 21.47 -11.89 -5.47
CA ALA A 319 21.91 -11.12 -4.31
C ALA A 319 22.52 -11.98 -3.21
N GLU A 320 22.24 -13.30 -3.21
CA GLU A 320 22.77 -14.28 -2.25
C GLU A 320 24.17 -14.76 -2.67
N THR A 321 25.12 -13.83 -2.82
CA THR A 321 26.52 -14.11 -3.20
C THR A 321 27.51 -13.41 -2.26
N ASN A 322 28.66 -14.06 -2.04
CA ASN A 322 29.80 -13.45 -1.37
C ASN A 322 30.81 -12.85 -2.36
N ASP A 323 30.65 -13.12 -3.67
CA ASP A 323 31.45 -12.52 -4.72
C ASP A 323 31.00 -11.07 -4.94
N LEU A 324 31.92 -10.13 -4.69
CA LEU A 324 31.66 -8.71 -4.75
C LEU A 324 31.37 -8.24 -6.18
N HIS A 325 32.00 -8.85 -7.19
CA HIS A 325 31.76 -8.49 -8.59
C HIS A 325 30.34 -8.87 -9.02
N GLU A 326 29.87 -10.06 -8.63
CA GLU A 326 28.47 -10.47 -8.87
C GLU A 326 27.48 -9.63 -8.06
N TYR A 327 27.86 -9.20 -6.84
CA TYR A 327 27.05 -8.29 -6.04
C TYR A 327 26.90 -6.91 -6.69
N TYR A 328 27.98 -6.35 -7.26
CA TYR A 328 27.96 -5.11 -8.02
C TYR A 328 27.14 -5.25 -9.31
N ARG A 329 27.31 -6.37 -10.02
CA ARG A 329 26.48 -6.71 -11.18
C ARG A 329 24.99 -6.74 -10.82
N TYR A 330 24.63 -7.28 -9.66
CA TYR A 330 23.25 -7.30 -9.16
C TYR A 330 22.69 -5.89 -8.95
N ASN A 331 23.44 -4.98 -8.31
CA ASN A 331 23.02 -3.58 -8.12
C ASN A 331 22.92 -2.83 -9.47
N ALA A 332 23.80 -3.11 -10.43
CA ALA A 332 23.69 -2.58 -11.80
C ALA A 332 22.43 -3.11 -12.54
N LEU A 333 22.08 -4.38 -12.35
CA LEU A 333 20.85 -4.95 -12.91
C LEU A 333 19.60 -4.28 -12.36
N ASP A 334 19.60 -3.84 -11.10
CA ASP A 334 18.48 -3.17 -10.48
C ASP A 334 18.21 -1.79 -11.10
N THR A 335 19.24 -0.98 -11.33
CA THR A 335 19.07 0.30 -12.03
C THR A 335 18.74 0.13 -13.52
N TRP A 336 19.34 -0.84 -14.21
CA TRP A 336 19.02 -1.17 -15.60
C TRP A 336 17.57 -1.66 -15.75
N GLY A 337 17.13 -2.56 -14.87
CA GLY A 337 15.76 -3.09 -14.86
C GLY A 337 14.74 -2.02 -14.52
N THR A 338 15.07 -1.13 -13.58
CA THR A 338 14.23 0.03 -13.22
C THR A 338 13.99 0.93 -14.43
N GLY A 339 15.04 1.32 -15.14
CA GLY A 339 14.89 2.22 -16.29
C GLY A 339 14.15 1.60 -17.47
N ASN A 340 14.44 0.34 -17.80
CA ASN A 340 13.74 -0.35 -18.90
C ASN A 340 12.25 -0.57 -18.58
N ALA A 341 11.92 -0.98 -17.35
CA ALA A 341 10.52 -1.11 -16.94
C ALA A 341 9.81 0.25 -16.95
N PHE A 342 10.47 1.31 -16.49
CA PHE A 342 9.91 2.67 -16.50
C PHE A 342 9.63 3.18 -17.91
N LEU A 343 10.56 3.00 -18.85
CA LEU A 343 10.37 3.41 -20.25
C LEU A 343 9.19 2.68 -20.90
N ALA A 344 9.06 1.37 -20.66
CA ALA A 344 7.89 0.60 -21.09
C ALA A 344 6.59 1.15 -20.47
N MET A 345 6.60 1.48 -19.18
CA MET A 345 5.44 2.12 -18.51
C MET A 345 5.09 3.47 -19.12
N LEU A 346 6.07 4.33 -19.44
CA LEU A 346 5.81 5.65 -20.03
C LEU A 346 5.12 5.57 -21.40
N ILE A 347 5.42 4.51 -22.17
CA ILE A 347 4.83 4.23 -23.48
C ILE A 347 3.43 3.64 -23.33
N GLU A 348 3.22 2.70 -22.40
CA GLU A 348 1.97 1.96 -22.26
C GLU A 348 0.94 2.60 -21.32
N ALA A 349 1.36 3.44 -20.37
CA ALA A 349 0.48 3.93 -19.30
C ALA A 349 -0.67 4.79 -19.86
N PRO A 350 -1.92 4.54 -19.44
CA PRO A 350 -3.07 5.35 -19.80
C PRO A 350 -3.02 6.71 -19.09
N GLU A 351 -3.84 7.66 -19.55
CA GLU A 351 -3.83 9.03 -19.03
C GLU A 351 -4.19 9.12 -17.54
N TYR A 352 -5.14 8.29 -17.08
CA TYR A 352 -5.50 8.27 -15.66
C TYR A 352 -4.32 7.85 -14.76
N ALA A 353 -3.43 6.98 -15.24
CA ALA A 353 -2.27 6.54 -14.46
C ALA A 353 -1.26 7.69 -14.29
N ARG A 354 -1.08 8.52 -15.32
CA ARG A 354 -0.25 9.72 -15.26
C ARG A 354 -0.85 10.76 -14.31
N THR A 355 -2.16 10.96 -14.41
CA THR A 355 -2.92 11.85 -13.52
C THR A 355 -2.76 11.43 -12.07
N ASN A 356 -3.03 10.16 -11.75
CA ASN A 356 -2.83 9.61 -10.42
C ASN A 356 -1.39 9.84 -9.91
N TYR A 357 -0.38 9.62 -10.76
CA TYR A 357 1.02 9.83 -10.38
C TYR A 357 1.32 11.28 -10.02
N LEU A 358 0.81 12.24 -10.80
CA LEU A 358 0.96 13.67 -10.52
C LEU A 358 0.26 14.10 -9.23
N LEU A 359 -0.83 13.43 -8.85
CA LEU A 359 -1.52 13.68 -7.58
C LEU A 359 -0.78 13.09 -6.37
N GLU A 360 -0.24 11.88 -6.49
CA GLU A 360 0.29 11.14 -5.35
C GLU A 360 1.80 11.30 -5.13
N PHE A 361 2.60 11.32 -6.20
CA PHE A 361 4.06 11.32 -6.08
C PHE A 361 4.61 12.52 -5.29
N PRO A 362 4.05 13.75 -5.39
CA PRO A 362 4.50 14.87 -4.56
C PRO A 362 4.41 14.60 -3.04
N LEU A 363 3.57 13.66 -2.58
CA LEU A 363 3.48 13.29 -1.16
C LEU A 363 4.73 12.57 -0.65
N VAL A 364 5.60 12.07 -1.53
CA VAL A 364 6.87 11.45 -1.14
C VAL A 364 7.74 12.41 -0.34
N PHE A 365 7.75 13.70 -0.68
CA PHE A 365 8.58 14.70 -0.02
C PHE A 365 8.16 15.03 1.42
N PRO A 366 6.89 15.36 1.71
CA PRO A 366 6.44 15.53 3.09
C PRO A 366 6.50 14.23 3.90
N CYS A 367 6.27 13.07 3.27
CA CYS A 367 6.50 11.78 3.94
C CYS A 367 7.96 11.66 4.35
N HIS A 368 8.90 11.84 3.42
CA HIS A 368 10.33 11.71 3.71
C HIS A 368 10.80 12.67 4.81
N LEU A 369 10.36 13.95 4.79
CA LEU A 369 10.68 14.91 5.88
C LEU A 369 10.21 14.39 7.24
N SER A 370 8.97 13.92 7.32
CA SER A 370 8.35 13.42 8.55
C SER A 370 8.99 12.15 9.07
N GLU A 371 9.38 11.24 8.18
CA GLU A 371 10.06 9.99 8.52
C GLU A 371 11.46 10.25 9.11
N MET A 372 12.19 11.21 8.52
CA MET A 372 13.50 11.64 9.02
C MET A 372 13.38 12.54 10.27
N THR A 373 12.25 13.23 10.43
CA THR A 373 11.95 14.00 11.63
C THR A 373 11.68 13.04 12.79
N GLY A 374 10.70 12.14 12.70
CA GLY A 374 10.29 11.19 13.75
C GLY A 374 9.77 11.85 15.03
N ILE A 375 9.59 11.11 16.13
CA ILE A 375 9.17 11.64 17.44
C ILE A 375 10.18 11.26 18.54
N GLU A 376 10.46 12.15 19.50
CA GLU A 376 11.34 11.83 20.63
C GLU A 376 10.71 10.78 21.56
N ARG A 377 11.54 9.85 22.06
CA ARG A 377 11.15 8.80 22.99
C ARG A 377 11.69 9.09 24.37
N ASP A 378 10.79 9.18 25.34
CA ASP A 378 11.12 9.20 26.76
C ASP A 378 11.46 7.77 27.24
N MET A 379 12.75 7.54 27.50
CA MET A 379 13.27 6.22 27.87
C MET A 379 12.93 5.82 29.31
N ASP A 380 12.78 6.78 30.22
CA ASP A 380 12.41 6.50 31.61
C ASP A 380 10.94 6.13 31.69
N THR A 381 10.08 6.90 31.01
CA THR A 381 8.66 6.61 30.90
C THR A 381 8.42 5.29 30.14
N LEU A 382 9.23 4.97 29.13
CA LEU A 382 9.23 3.65 28.47
C LEU A 382 9.50 2.51 29.46
N LYS A 383 10.53 2.64 30.30
CA LYS A 383 10.90 1.62 31.30
C LYS A 383 9.78 1.41 32.31
N ALA A 384 9.19 2.50 32.81
CA ALA A 384 8.04 2.44 33.71
C ALA A 384 6.82 1.78 33.06
N ALA A 385 6.47 2.20 31.84
CA ALA A 385 5.35 1.62 31.09
C ALA A 385 5.53 0.13 30.82
N LYS A 386 6.76 -0.31 30.51
CA LYS A 386 7.06 -1.71 30.33
C LYS A 386 6.87 -2.49 31.63
N ALA A 387 7.40 -2.00 32.76
CA ALA A 387 7.27 -2.65 34.06
C ALA A 387 5.81 -2.80 34.51
N GLU A 388 4.96 -1.80 34.26
CA GLU A 388 3.52 -1.89 34.50
C GLU A 388 2.86 -3.02 33.70
N GLN A 389 3.19 -3.15 32.41
CA GLN A 389 2.63 -4.23 31.57
C GLN A 389 3.17 -5.61 31.96
N ASP A 390 4.45 -5.70 32.35
CA ASP A 390 5.04 -6.95 32.86
C ASP A 390 4.32 -7.40 34.15
N ALA A 391 4.04 -6.49 35.09
CA ALA A 391 3.28 -6.81 36.29
C ALA A 391 1.84 -7.30 35.99
N ILE A 392 1.19 -6.73 34.97
CA ILE A 392 -0.13 -7.21 34.49
C ILE A 392 -0.01 -8.63 33.92
N ILE A 393 1.03 -8.90 33.12
CA ILE A 393 1.30 -10.23 32.57
C ILE A 393 1.49 -11.24 33.68
N ASP A 394 2.29 -10.92 34.70
CA ASP A 394 2.61 -11.82 35.80
C ASP A 394 1.36 -12.14 36.63
N LYS A 395 0.59 -11.12 37.02
CA LYS A 395 -0.66 -11.30 37.78
C LYS A 395 -1.69 -12.13 37.03
N ALA A 396 -1.88 -11.84 35.73
CA ALA A 396 -2.84 -12.57 34.91
C ALA A 396 -2.37 -14.00 34.62
N THR A 397 -1.07 -14.22 34.41
CA THR A 397 -0.47 -15.54 34.20
C THR A 397 -0.56 -16.39 35.47
N PHE A 398 -0.30 -15.82 36.64
CA PHE A 398 -0.49 -16.49 37.92
C PHE A 398 -1.95 -16.96 38.08
N SER A 399 -2.91 -16.05 37.89
CA SER A 399 -4.34 -16.37 37.98
C SER A 399 -4.76 -17.47 36.98
N LEU A 400 -4.24 -17.41 35.75
CA LEU A 400 -4.53 -18.39 34.71
C LEU A 400 -3.95 -19.76 35.07
N ASN A 401 -2.69 -19.81 35.49
CA ASN A 401 -2.02 -21.05 35.91
C ASN A 401 -2.73 -21.70 37.10
N THR A 402 -3.20 -20.90 38.07
CA THR A 402 -3.98 -21.40 39.21
C THR A 402 -5.29 -22.03 38.76
N ILE A 403 -6.04 -21.37 37.85
CA ILE A 403 -7.32 -21.90 37.36
C ILE A 403 -7.13 -23.17 36.51
N LEU A 404 -6.02 -23.24 35.77
CA LEU A 404 -5.69 -24.39 34.93
C LEU A 404 -4.93 -25.50 35.68
N SER A 405 -4.67 -25.33 36.99
CA SER A 405 -3.89 -26.26 37.81
C SER A 405 -2.55 -26.66 37.19
N VAL A 406 -1.83 -25.69 36.63
CA VAL A 406 -0.51 -25.93 36.00
C VAL A 406 0.51 -26.35 37.07
N PRO A 407 1.32 -27.41 36.86
CA PRO A 407 2.33 -27.85 37.81
C PRO A 407 3.31 -26.75 38.22
N ALA A 408 3.83 -26.84 39.45
CA ALA A 408 4.83 -25.91 39.96
C ALA A 408 6.09 -25.93 39.07
N GLY A 409 6.58 -24.76 38.70
CA GLY A 409 7.73 -24.60 37.78
C GLY A 409 7.35 -24.56 36.29
N GLU A 410 6.09 -24.82 35.93
CA GLU A 410 5.59 -24.71 34.56
C GLU A 410 4.67 -23.49 34.36
N SER A 411 4.46 -23.09 33.11
CA SER A 411 3.53 -22.01 32.76
C SER A 411 2.78 -22.31 31.47
N PHE A 412 1.48 -22.01 31.45
CA PHE A 412 0.67 -22.15 30.25
C PHE A 412 1.06 -21.09 29.21
N ASN A 413 1.54 -21.54 28.04
CA ASN A 413 1.97 -20.65 26.97
C ASN A 413 0.77 -20.21 26.12
N VAL A 414 0.20 -19.05 26.47
CA VAL A 414 -0.90 -18.44 25.73
C VAL A 414 -0.61 -18.12 24.26
N ASN A 415 0.67 -18.09 23.84
CA ASN A 415 1.05 -17.84 22.44
C ASN A 415 1.20 -19.13 21.62
N SER A 416 1.19 -20.31 22.25
CA SER A 416 1.29 -21.60 21.57
C SER A 416 -0.07 -21.98 20.96
N PRO A 417 -0.21 -22.06 19.62
CA PRO A 417 -1.47 -22.48 19.00
C PRO A 417 -1.88 -23.87 19.46
N LYS A 418 -0.92 -24.79 19.64
CA LYS A 418 -1.19 -26.16 20.08
C LYS A 418 -1.82 -26.20 21.47
N GLN A 419 -1.23 -25.53 22.45
CA GLN A 419 -1.77 -25.50 23.82
C GLN A 419 -3.13 -24.78 23.88
N MET A 420 -3.29 -23.71 23.11
CA MET A 420 -4.56 -22.98 23.04
C MET A 420 -5.68 -23.78 22.40
N MET A 421 -5.40 -24.56 21.35
CA MET A 421 -6.38 -25.45 20.74
C MET A 421 -6.77 -26.59 21.69
N GLN A 422 -5.83 -27.11 22.47
CA GLN A 422 -6.12 -28.09 23.53
C GLN A 422 -7.01 -27.48 24.63
N LEU A 423 -6.70 -26.26 25.08
CA LEU A 423 -7.53 -25.53 26.04
C LEU A 423 -8.95 -25.31 25.49
N LEU A 424 -9.08 -24.82 24.26
CA LEU A 424 -10.39 -24.63 23.62
C LEU A 424 -11.16 -25.96 23.52
N ALA A 425 -10.48 -27.07 23.24
CA ALA A 425 -11.11 -28.39 23.21
C ALA A 425 -11.67 -28.81 24.58
N LEU A 426 -10.95 -28.51 25.67
CA LEU A 426 -11.42 -28.73 27.05
C LEU A 426 -12.59 -27.82 27.42
N LEU A 427 -12.58 -26.57 26.93
CA LEU A 427 -13.66 -25.59 27.12
C LEU A 427 -14.88 -25.82 26.20
N GLY A 428 -14.99 -26.99 25.55
CA GLY A 428 -16.13 -27.33 24.69
C GLY A 428 -16.17 -26.58 23.34
N CYS A 429 -15.03 -26.07 22.86
CA CYS A 429 -14.91 -25.23 21.66
C CYS A 429 -14.10 -25.90 20.54
N LYS A 430 -14.24 -27.23 20.35
CA LYS A 430 -13.49 -28.03 19.36
C LYS A 430 -13.76 -27.67 17.89
N ASP A 431 -14.88 -26.99 17.63
CA ASP A 431 -15.28 -26.53 16.30
C ASP A 431 -14.49 -25.31 15.80
N LEU A 432 -13.80 -24.60 16.70
CA LEU A 432 -12.94 -23.48 16.33
C LEU A 432 -11.66 -24.00 15.65
N LYS A 433 -11.31 -23.42 14.50
CA LYS A 433 -10.15 -23.85 13.70
C LYS A 433 -8.83 -23.20 14.13
N ASN A 434 -8.91 -22.12 14.89
CA ASN A 434 -7.76 -21.35 15.37
C ASN A 434 -8.07 -20.76 16.76
N ALA A 435 -7.03 -20.20 17.38
CA ALA A 435 -7.12 -19.54 18.67
C ALA A 435 -6.67 -18.08 18.56
N ASP A 436 -7.07 -17.38 17.51
CA ASP A 436 -6.86 -15.93 17.38
C ASP A 436 -7.77 -15.16 18.35
N ALA A 437 -7.55 -13.85 18.51
CA ALA A 437 -8.33 -13.04 19.45
C ALA A 437 -9.84 -13.11 19.17
N LYS A 438 -10.25 -13.29 17.91
CA LYS A 438 -11.65 -13.35 17.47
C LYS A 438 -12.30 -14.67 17.89
N ALA A 439 -11.63 -15.79 17.63
CA ALA A 439 -12.07 -17.11 18.06
C ALA A 439 -12.19 -17.21 19.59
N LEU A 440 -11.23 -16.62 20.31
CA LEU A 440 -11.29 -16.56 21.78
C LEU A 440 -12.45 -15.69 22.27
N ALA A 441 -12.73 -14.55 21.62
CA ALA A 441 -13.89 -13.72 21.95
C ALA A 441 -15.19 -14.52 21.82
N LYS A 442 -15.39 -15.23 20.70
CA LYS A 442 -16.56 -16.10 20.50
C LYS A 442 -16.67 -17.23 21.53
N ALA A 443 -15.53 -17.83 21.90
CA ALA A 443 -15.50 -18.90 22.89
C ALA A 443 -15.89 -18.42 24.31
N ARG A 444 -15.62 -17.15 24.66
CA ARG A 444 -15.98 -16.56 25.97
C ARG A 444 -17.48 -16.61 26.23
N PHE A 445 -18.31 -16.39 25.21
CA PHE A 445 -19.76 -16.30 25.38
C PHE A 445 -20.48 -17.65 25.48
N ARG A 446 -19.78 -18.76 25.22
CA ARG A 446 -20.40 -20.09 25.33
C ARG A 446 -20.65 -20.51 26.76
N HIS A 447 -19.84 -20.05 27.71
CA HIS A 447 -19.95 -20.42 29.11
C HIS A 447 -19.25 -19.40 30.02
N PRO A 448 -19.79 -19.07 31.21
CA PRO A 448 -19.15 -18.13 32.14
C PRO A 448 -17.71 -18.49 32.52
N LEU A 449 -17.40 -19.79 32.63
CA LEU A 449 -16.03 -20.26 32.87
C LEU A 449 -15.08 -19.91 31.72
N ASN A 450 -15.54 -20.06 30.47
CA ASN A 450 -14.77 -19.67 29.28
C ASN A 450 -14.53 -18.16 29.29
N ALA A 451 -15.56 -17.38 29.66
CA ALA A 451 -15.42 -15.94 29.81
C ALA A 451 -14.29 -15.59 30.78
N LYS A 452 -14.24 -16.21 31.96
CA LYS A 452 -13.18 -15.96 32.96
C LYS A 452 -11.78 -16.35 32.47
N ILE A 453 -11.61 -17.59 31.99
CA ILE A 453 -10.30 -18.11 31.56
C ILE A 453 -9.77 -17.36 30.34
N LEU A 454 -10.59 -17.22 29.29
CA LEU A 454 -10.15 -16.62 28.04
C LEU A 454 -9.99 -15.10 28.15
N SER A 455 -10.67 -14.43 29.08
CA SER A 455 -10.38 -13.02 29.39
C SER A 455 -8.95 -12.84 29.91
N LEU A 456 -8.48 -13.73 30.81
CA LEU A 456 -7.10 -13.71 31.27
C LEU A 456 -6.11 -13.94 30.11
N VAL A 457 -6.39 -14.90 29.23
CA VAL A 457 -5.59 -15.15 28.02
C VAL A 457 -5.50 -13.90 27.14
N LEU A 458 -6.62 -13.22 26.89
CA LEU A 458 -6.66 -11.99 26.09
C LEU A 458 -5.90 -10.84 26.76
N THR A 459 -6.02 -10.68 28.08
CA THR A 459 -5.26 -9.69 28.87
C THR A 459 -3.76 -9.93 28.73
N ILE A 460 -3.29 -11.17 28.93
CA ILE A 460 -1.87 -11.53 28.80
C ILE A 460 -1.37 -11.25 27.38
N ARG A 461 -2.12 -11.66 26.34
CA ARG A 461 -1.72 -11.44 24.95
C ARG A 461 -1.69 -9.96 24.57
N LYS A 462 -2.65 -9.16 25.06
CA LYS A 462 -2.69 -7.70 24.83
C LYS A 462 -1.47 -7.04 25.47
N ALA A 463 -1.19 -7.30 26.73
CA ALA A 463 -0.05 -6.75 27.44
C ALA A 463 1.29 -7.21 26.83
N ARG A 464 1.44 -8.51 26.49
CA ARG A 464 2.62 -9.02 25.79
C ARG A 464 2.84 -8.33 24.44
N LYS A 465 1.78 -8.08 23.66
CA LYS A 465 1.89 -7.34 22.41
C LYS A 465 2.36 -5.90 22.64
N LEU A 466 1.85 -5.21 23.68
CA LEU A 466 2.32 -3.89 24.06
C LEU A 466 3.84 -3.90 24.35
N VAL A 467 4.29 -4.84 25.17
CA VAL A 467 5.70 -5.01 25.53
C VAL A 467 6.57 -5.34 24.31
N SER A 468 6.21 -6.37 23.53
CA SER A 468 7.06 -6.92 22.46
C SER A 468 7.05 -6.11 21.15
N THR A 469 6.06 -5.22 20.99
CA THR A 469 5.90 -4.45 19.74
C THR A 469 6.20 -2.97 19.95
N TYR A 470 5.71 -2.37 21.03
CA TYR A 470 5.72 -0.91 21.20
C TYR A 470 6.57 -0.42 22.37
N LEU A 471 6.74 -1.23 23.42
CA LEU A 471 7.52 -0.90 24.62
C LEU A 471 8.83 -1.70 24.66
N THR A 472 9.42 -1.96 23.49
CA THR A 472 10.68 -2.68 23.32
C THR A 472 11.82 -1.68 23.16
N PRO A 473 12.78 -1.61 24.11
CA PRO A 473 13.99 -0.82 23.95
C PRO A 473 14.82 -1.30 22.75
N GLY A 474 15.54 -0.39 22.10
CA GLY A 474 16.39 -0.68 20.93
C GLY A 474 15.65 -0.56 19.60
N LYS A 475 14.35 -0.22 19.62
CA LYS A 475 13.61 0.19 18.43
C LYS A 475 13.84 1.66 18.09
N GLU A 476 14.42 2.44 18.99
CA GLU A 476 14.72 3.84 18.77
C GLU A 476 15.92 4.00 17.83
N PHE A 477 15.82 4.95 16.90
CA PHE A 477 16.99 5.43 16.18
C PHE A 477 17.84 6.29 17.10
N ARG A 478 19.11 5.92 17.24
CA ARG A 478 20.13 6.67 18.00
C ARG A 478 21.10 7.30 17.04
N ARG A 479 21.41 8.58 17.25
CA ARG A 479 22.43 9.27 16.45
C ARG A 479 23.83 8.79 16.85
N GLN A 480 24.79 8.95 15.94
CA GLN A 480 26.18 8.55 16.16
C GLN A 480 26.87 9.36 17.26
N ASP A 481 26.43 10.60 17.47
CA ASP A 481 26.89 11.47 18.57
C ASP A 481 26.33 11.05 19.95
N GLY A 482 25.56 9.96 20.02
CA GLY A 482 24.95 9.45 21.24
C GLY A 482 23.71 10.23 21.68
N THR A 483 23.29 11.25 20.93
CA THR A 483 22.14 12.09 21.29
C THR A 483 20.84 11.58 20.65
N GLY A 484 19.74 11.74 21.40
CA GLY A 484 18.39 11.47 20.93
C GLY A 484 18.04 9.98 20.82
N SER A 485 16.97 9.58 21.50
CA SER A 485 16.25 8.34 21.23
C SER A 485 14.98 8.69 20.49
N ARG A 486 14.90 8.40 19.19
CA ARG A 486 13.75 8.81 18.36
C ARG A 486 13.04 7.60 17.77
N ILE A 487 11.72 7.61 17.80
CA ILE A 487 10.92 6.68 17.01
C ILE A 487 10.76 7.25 15.61
N LEU A 488 11.40 6.58 14.66
CA LEU A 488 11.15 6.79 13.23
C LEU A 488 10.05 5.83 12.76
N PHE A 489 9.54 6.08 11.56
CA PHE A 489 8.52 5.28 10.88
C PHE A 489 8.62 5.56 9.39
N ALA A 490 8.14 4.67 8.53
CA ALA A 490 8.00 4.95 7.10
C ALA A 490 6.52 5.11 6.74
N LEU A 491 6.15 6.22 6.10
CA LEU A 491 4.85 6.42 5.47
C LEU A 491 4.93 5.91 4.02
N ASN A 492 3.81 5.49 3.43
CA ASN A 492 3.80 4.96 2.07
C ASN A 492 2.58 5.48 1.29
N PRO A 493 2.78 6.50 0.44
CA PRO A 493 1.72 7.01 -0.45
C PRO A 493 1.17 5.98 -1.42
N HIS A 494 2.01 5.08 -1.94
CA HIS A 494 1.59 4.02 -2.86
C HIS A 494 1.22 2.71 -2.16
N GLY A 495 0.79 2.78 -0.89
CA GLY A 495 0.58 1.64 -0.02
C GLY A 495 -0.84 1.05 -0.07
N THR A 496 -1.86 1.87 -0.32
CA THR A 496 -3.28 1.45 -0.26
C THR A 496 -3.99 1.73 -1.58
N ASP A 497 -5.03 0.97 -1.88
CA ASP A 497 -5.88 1.13 -3.07
C ASP A 497 -6.93 2.25 -2.93
N THR A 498 -6.83 3.07 -1.88
CA THR A 498 -7.75 4.17 -1.55
C THR A 498 -7.02 5.50 -1.38
N SER A 499 -5.78 5.64 -1.85
CA SER A 499 -4.92 6.83 -1.69
C SER A 499 -4.56 7.20 -0.23
N ARG A 500 -5.04 6.45 0.77
CA ARG A 500 -4.60 6.58 2.16
C ARG A 500 -3.13 6.21 2.26
N LEU A 501 -2.33 6.98 3.00
CA LEU A 501 -0.97 6.56 3.32
C LEU A 501 -1.02 5.27 4.15
N ALA A 502 -0.18 4.29 3.81
CA ALA A 502 0.14 3.20 4.73
C ALA A 502 1.34 3.59 5.61
N SER A 503 1.57 2.84 6.70
CA SER A 503 2.76 3.00 7.52
C SER A 503 3.41 1.65 7.85
N ARG A 504 4.73 1.66 8.06
CA ARG A 504 5.53 0.53 8.56
C ARG A 504 6.75 1.02 9.35
N GLU A 505 7.56 0.08 9.83
CA GLU A 505 8.89 0.36 10.41
C GLU A 505 9.77 1.16 9.43
N HIS A 506 10.67 2.01 9.94
CA HIS A 506 11.51 2.89 9.12
C HIS A 506 12.46 2.11 8.21
N HIS A 507 12.93 2.75 7.15
CA HIS A 507 13.92 2.22 6.20
C HIS A 507 15.25 1.77 6.85
N PHE A 508 15.53 2.23 8.08
CA PHE A 508 16.73 1.90 8.86
C PHE A 508 16.53 0.68 9.78
N TRP A 509 15.49 -0.13 9.55
CA TRP A 509 15.20 -1.34 10.33
C TRP A 509 14.97 -1.07 11.83
N CYS A 510 14.43 0.11 12.12
CA CYS A 510 14.10 0.58 13.45
C CYS A 510 12.76 1.33 13.45
N GLY A 511 12.24 1.62 14.64
CA GLY A 511 11.05 2.42 14.84
C GLY A 511 9.78 1.60 14.96
N LEU A 512 8.64 2.29 14.77
CA LEU A 512 7.31 1.72 14.95
C LEU A 512 6.43 1.98 13.72
N GLN A 513 5.35 1.21 13.58
CA GLN A 513 4.29 1.54 12.63
C GLN A 513 3.39 2.61 13.26
N VAL A 514 3.57 3.87 12.89
CA VAL A 514 2.95 5.02 13.57
C VAL A 514 1.42 4.96 13.59
N GLN A 515 0.82 4.50 12.49
CA GLN A 515 -0.65 4.36 12.37
C GLN A 515 -1.25 3.25 13.24
N ASN A 516 -0.43 2.30 13.70
CA ASN A 516 -0.90 1.18 14.53
C ASN A 516 -0.57 1.37 16.01
N ILE A 517 -0.04 2.54 16.41
CA ILE A 517 0.17 2.86 17.81
C ILE A 517 -1.20 2.92 18.51
N PRO A 518 -1.42 2.14 19.58
CA PRO A 518 -2.72 2.11 20.24
C PRO A 518 -3.14 3.49 20.73
N ARG A 519 -4.43 3.78 20.59
CA ARG A 519 -5.04 4.96 21.22
C ARG A 519 -4.88 4.88 22.75
N GLY A 520 -4.66 6.02 23.38
CA GLY A 520 -4.50 6.15 24.83
C GLY A 520 -3.05 6.10 25.32
N PRO A 521 -2.85 6.18 26.64
CA PRO A 521 -1.55 6.53 27.22
C PRO A 521 -0.54 5.38 27.22
N ALA A 522 -0.97 4.12 27.07
CA ALA A 522 -0.11 2.94 27.24
C ALA A 522 1.18 2.98 26.41
N VAL A 523 1.13 3.57 25.22
CA VAL A 523 2.30 3.80 24.36
C VAL A 523 2.52 5.29 24.13
N LYS A 524 1.47 6.07 23.83
CA LYS A 524 1.63 7.48 23.45
C LYS A 524 2.31 8.34 24.54
N ARG A 525 2.20 8.00 25.83
CA ARG A 525 2.88 8.73 26.93
C ARG A 525 4.40 8.59 26.93
N THR A 526 4.95 7.70 26.10
CA THR A 526 6.40 7.53 25.96
C THR A 526 6.97 8.36 24.81
N LEU A 527 6.09 9.00 24.02
CA LEU A 527 6.44 9.79 22.84
C LEU A 527 6.19 11.26 23.17
N LYS A 528 7.25 12.07 23.12
CA LYS A 528 7.21 13.47 23.57
C LYS A 528 7.71 14.44 22.49
N ALA A 529 7.35 15.71 22.67
CA ALA A 529 7.87 16.81 21.90
C ALA A 529 9.39 17.00 22.14
N ASP A 530 10.06 17.58 21.15
CA ASP A 530 11.45 18.02 21.29
C ASP A 530 11.55 19.19 22.30
N PRO A 531 12.73 19.42 22.91
CA PRO A 531 12.90 20.52 23.86
C PRO A 531 12.49 21.89 23.28
N GLY A 532 11.65 22.62 24.03
CA GLY A 532 11.10 23.93 23.62
C GLY A 532 9.97 23.85 22.60
N PHE A 533 9.44 22.66 22.32
CA PHE A 533 8.28 22.43 21.46
C PHE A 533 7.16 21.74 22.23
N PHE A 534 5.94 21.85 21.69
CA PHE A 534 4.75 21.13 22.09
C PHE A 534 4.20 20.32 20.90
N LEU A 535 3.43 19.28 21.19
CA LEU A 535 2.76 18.45 20.21
C LEU A 535 1.33 18.95 19.95
N ALA A 536 0.91 18.82 18.70
CA ALA A 536 -0.47 19.03 18.30
C ALA A 536 -0.91 17.99 17.26
N GLU A 537 -2.16 17.57 17.33
CA GLU A 537 -2.81 16.69 16.37
C GLU A 537 -4.08 17.37 15.83
N ALA A 538 -4.08 17.74 14.55
CA ALA A 538 -5.23 18.32 13.86
C ALA A 538 -5.98 17.22 13.11
N ASP A 539 -7.25 16.95 13.47
CA ASP A 539 -8.04 15.82 12.98
C ASP A 539 -9.30 16.30 12.24
N LEU A 540 -9.66 15.63 11.14
CA LEU A 540 -10.90 15.90 10.41
C LEU A 540 -12.11 15.27 11.11
N SER A 541 -13.04 16.12 11.54
CA SER A 541 -14.21 15.70 12.31
C SER A 541 -15.23 14.93 11.47
N GLN A 542 -15.33 13.63 11.72
CA GLN A 542 -16.33 12.72 11.11
C GLN A 542 -16.22 12.64 9.57
N ALA A 543 -15.01 12.81 9.03
CA ALA A 543 -14.73 12.89 7.60
C ALA A 543 -15.44 11.80 6.78
N GLU A 544 -15.19 10.52 7.09
CA GLU A 544 -15.76 9.41 6.32
C GLU A 544 -17.30 9.40 6.29
N SER A 545 -17.96 9.86 7.37
CA SER A 545 -19.42 9.91 7.42
C SER A 545 -19.97 11.05 6.56
N ARG A 546 -19.30 12.20 6.57
CA ARG A 546 -19.62 13.35 5.70
C ARG A 546 -19.43 12.98 4.22
N ASP A 547 -18.29 12.37 3.89
CA ASP A 547 -18.02 11.92 2.52
C ASP A 547 -19.07 10.92 2.04
N THR A 548 -19.45 9.95 2.88
CA THR A 548 -20.50 8.97 2.56
C THR A 548 -21.86 9.65 2.35
N ALA A 549 -22.22 10.63 3.19
CA ALA A 549 -23.45 11.41 3.07
C ALA A 549 -23.53 12.08 1.70
N TYR A 550 -22.49 12.84 1.36
CA TYR A 550 -22.43 13.63 0.16
C TYR A 550 -22.34 12.77 -1.11
N ILE A 551 -21.55 11.70 -1.10
CA ILE A 551 -21.40 10.78 -2.25
C ILE A 551 -22.69 10.01 -2.52
N SER A 552 -23.39 9.60 -1.47
CA SER A 552 -24.67 8.89 -1.61
C SER A 552 -25.83 9.79 -2.01
N GLY A 553 -25.73 11.10 -1.72
CA GLY A 553 -26.82 12.05 -1.93
C GLY A 553 -28.01 11.83 -0.99
N ASP A 554 -27.82 11.07 0.10
CA ASP A 554 -28.91 10.77 1.04
C ASP A 554 -29.25 12.02 1.88
N PRO A 555 -30.45 12.60 1.73
CA PRO A 555 -30.79 13.87 2.37
C PRO A 555 -30.79 13.77 3.89
N THR A 556 -31.24 12.64 4.45
CA THR A 556 -31.27 12.41 5.90
C THR A 556 -29.86 12.34 6.48
N LEU A 557 -28.94 11.66 5.78
CA LEU A 557 -27.56 11.55 6.23
C LEU A 557 -26.81 12.88 6.10
N ILE A 558 -27.05 13.64 5.02
CA ILE A 558 -26.49 14.98 4.83
C ILE A 558 -26.97 15.90 5.96
N GLU A 559 -28.27 15.94 6.25
CA GLU A 559 -28.82 16.71 7.36
C GLU A 559 -28.19 16.30 8.70
N ALA A 560 -28.01 15.00 8.93
CA ALA A 560 -27.42 14.48 10.15
C ALA A 560 -25.96 14.92 10.37
N VAL A 561 -25.14 15.00 9.31
CA VAL A 561 -23.74 15.42 9.45
C VAL A 561 -23.58 16.94 9.50
N GLU A 562 -24.48 17.71 8.89
CA GLU A 562 -24.37 19.18 8.84
C GLU A 562 -24.98 19.87 10.04
N HIS A 563 -26.15 19.41 10.49
CA HIS A 563 -26.98 20.18 11.42
C HIS A 563 -27.16 19.52 12.78
N SER A 564 -26.67 18.28 12.97
CA SER A 564 -26.84 17.59 14.25
C SER A 564 -25.90 18.13 15.33
N PRO A 565 -26.41 18.49 16.52
CA PRO A 565 -25.58 18.85 17.68
C PRO A 565 -24.63 17.71 18.09
N ASP A 566 -25.04 16.45 17.92
CA ASP A 566 -24.17 15.28 18.08
C ASP A 566 -24.59 14.17 17.12
N PHE A 567 -23.80 14.01 16.05
CA PHE A 567 -24.04 13.02 14.99
C PHE A 567 -24.24 11.59 15.52
N HIS A 568 -23.49 11.19 16.56
CA HIS A 568 -23.58 9.84 17.10
C HIS A 568 -24.87 9.60 17.90
N SER A 569 -25.29 10.59 18.68
CA SER A 569 -26.56 10.56 19.41
C SER A 569 -27.74 10.60 18.45
N TYR A 570 -27.67 11.38 17.37
CA TYR A 570 -28.70 11.40 16.34
C TYR A 570 -28.87 10.04 15.66
N ASN A 571 -27.75 9.42 15.26
CA ASN A 571 -27.78 8.07 14.71
C ASN A 571 -28.31 7.04 15.69
N ALA A 572 -27.87 7.10 16.96
CA ALA A 572 -28.39 6.24 18.01
C ALA A 572 -29.91 6.41 18.16
N SER A 573 -30.42 7.64 18.17
CA SER A 573 -31.85 7.93 18.21
C SER A 573 -32.60 7.25 17.05
N LYS A 574 -32.10 7.38 15.82
CA LYS A 574 -32.71 6.73 14.64
C LYS A 574 -32.64 5.21 14.69
N PHE A 575 -31.52 4.62 15.09
CA PHE A 575 -31.36 3.16 15.13
C PHE A 575 -32.15 2.51 16.25
N PHE A 576 -32.23 3.19 17.38
CA PHE A 576 -32.82 2.66 18.59
C PHE A 576 -34.27 3.12 18.82
N GLY A 577 -34.78 4.04 18.00
CA GLY A 577 -36.14 4.58 18.12
C GLY A 577 -36.35 5.39 19.41
N VAL A 578 -35.26 5.87 20.02
CA VAL A 578 -35.27 6.65 21.27
C VAL A 578 -35.23 8.13 20.90
N PRO A 579 -36.06 9.02 21.50
CA PRO A 579 -35.99 10.45 21.24
C PRO A 579 -34.59 11.03 21.44
N PHE A 580 -34.17 11.96 20.58
CA PHE A 580 -32.81 12.53 20.61
C PHE A 580 -32.52 13.23 21.95
N GLU A 581 -33.53 13.88 22.51
CA GLU A 581 -33.50 14.62 23.77
C GLU A 581 -33.27 13.72 24.99
N GLU A 582 -33.53 12.41 24.88
CA GLU A 582 -33.22 11.43 25.93
C GLU A 582 -31.75 10.96 25.86
N ILE A 583 -31.05 11.26 24.77
CA ILE A 583 -29.66 10.87 24.54
C ILE A 583 -28.72 12.07 24.71
N TYR A 584 -29.14 13.26 24.26
CA TYR A 584 -28.32 14.46 24.20
C TYR A 584 -29.11 15.71 24.61
N ASP A 585 -28.52 16.50 25.51
CA ASP A 585 -29.03 17.81 25.91
C ASP A 585 -28.40 18.88 25.00
N ALA A 586 -29.18 19.39 24.05
CA ALA A 586 -28.71 20.39 23.09
C ALA A 586 -28.39 21.75 23.72
N LEU A 587 -29.00 22.10 24.86
CA LEU A 587 -28.77 23.37 25.54
C LEU A 587 -27.44 23.35 26.30
N LYS A 588 -27.12 22.22 26.94
CA LYS A 588 -25.86 22.03 27.68
C LYS A 588 -24.72 21.50 26.82
N GLN A 589 -25.02 21.06 25.61
CA GLN A 589 -24.10 20.36 24.71
C GLN A 589 -23.51 19.08 25.33
N GLU A 590 -24.33 18.35 26.09
CA GLU A 590 -23.90 17.19 26.87
C GLU A 590 -24.64 15.90 26.50
N VAL A 591 -23.91 14.79 26.51
CA VAL A 591 -24.49 13.45 26.29
C VAL A 591 -25.09 12.93 27.60
N ILE A 592 -26.41 12.81 27.65
CA ILE A 592 -27.19 12.27 28.77
C ILE A 592 -27.03 10.73 28.82
N ASN A 593 -27.23 10.05 27.69
CA ASN A 593 -27.15 8.59 27.61
C ASN A 593 -25.89 8.13 26.86
N LYS A 594 -24.75 8.17 27.56
CA LYS A 594 -23.45 7.75 27.01
C LYS A 594 -23.43 6.31 26.49
N PRO A 595 -23.99 5.29 27.21
CA PRO A 595 -24.02 3.92 26.70
C PRO A 595 -24.71 3.79 25.33
N LEU A 596 -25.88 4.40 25.17
CA LEU A 596 -26.67 4.32 23.93
C LEU A 596 -25.94 5.01 22.76
N ARG A 597 -25.37 6.19 22.99
CA ARG A 597 -24.53 6.89 22.01
C ARG A 597 -23.32 6.04 21.57
N GLN A 598 -22.63 5.41 22.51
CA GLN A 598 -21.45 4.59 22.19
C GLN A 598 -21.82 3.31 21.44
N LEU A 599 -23.00 2.75 21.69
CA LEU A 599 -23.48 1.56 21.02
C LEU A 599 -23.81 1.79 19.54
N GLY A 600 -24.27 3.00 19.18
CA GLY A 600 -24.56 3.36 17.78
C GLY A 600 -23.31 3.53 16.90
N LYS A 601 -22.15 3.88 17.48
CA LYS A 601 -20.92 4.16 16.73
C LYS A 601 -20.42 3.01 15.85
N PRO A 602 -20.28 1.77 16.35
CA PRO A 602 -19.82 0.67 15.51
C PRO A 602 -20.82 0.31 14.41
N VAL A 603 -22.13 0.50 14.64
CA VAL A 603 -23.17 0.25 13.64
C VAL A 603 -23.02 1.22 12.47
N ASN A 604 -22.86 2.52 12.74
CA ASN A 604 -22.54 3.52 11.73
C ASN A 604 -21.29 3.16 10.91
N HIS A 605 -20.18 2.94 11.61
CA HIS A 605 -18.90 2.70 10.96
C HIS A 605 -18.93 1.41 10.11
N GLY A 606 -19.63 0.38 10.58
CA GLY A 606 -19.80 -0.86 9.81
C GLY A 606 -20.76 -0.72 8.63
N ALA A 607 -21.88 -0.05 8.82
CA ALA A 607 -22.94 -0.02 7.83
C ALA A 607 -22.61 0.85 6.59
N ASN A 608 -21.74 1.87 6.74
CA ASN A 608 -21.20 2.66 5.63
C ASN A 608 -20.55 1.80 4.53
N TYR A 609 -20.03 0.60 4.86
CA TYR A 609 -19.21 -0.22 3.96
C TYR A 609 -19.78 -1.62 3.67
N ASN A 610 -21.10 -1.78 3.72
CA ASN A 610 -21.81 -3.07 3.52
C ASN A 610 -21.22 -4.20 4.38
N MET A 611 -20.87 -3.87 5.62
CA MET A 611 -20.39 -4.85 6.58
C MET A 611 -21.46 -5.92 6.79
N GLY A 612 -21.07 -7.20 6.78
CA GLY A 612 -21.99 -8.27 7.12
C GLY A 612 -22.22 -8.35 8.63
N ALA A 613 -23.37 -8.87 9.04
CA ALA A 613 -23.72 -9.04 10.46
C ALA A 613 -22.64 -9.77 11.28
N TYR A 614 -21.98 -10.77 10.71
CA TYR A 614 -20.84 -11.44 11.36
C TYR A 614 -19.68 -10.48 11.68
N VAL A 615 -19.34 -9.60 10.75
CA VAL A 615 -18.26 -8.62 10.92
C VAL A 615 -18.70 -7.49 11.88
N LEU A 616 -19.98 -7.13 11.88
CA LEU A 616 -20.52 -6.20 12.88
C LEU A 616 -20.41 -6.76 14.29
N ILE A 617 -20.77 -8.03 14.50
CA ILE A 617 -20.59 -8.71 15.80
C ILE A 617 -19.12 -8.73 16.20
N ASP A 618 -18.20 -8.99 15.26
CA ASP A 618 -16.76 -8.98 15.50
C ASP A 618 -16.25 -7.58 15.90
N THR A 619 -16.84 -6.52 15.32
CA THR A 619 -16.46 -5.13 15.58
C THR A 619 -17.05 -4.61 16.90
N MET A 620 -18.32 -4.91 17.18
CA MET A 620 -19.01 -4.51 18.41
C MET A 620 -18.59 -5.33 19.62
N GLY A 621 -18.29 -6.62 19.41
CA GLY A 621 -18.22 -7.63 20.46
C GLY A 621 -19.62 -8.12 20.86
N GLU A 622 -19.75 -9.42 21.16
CA GLU A 622 -21.06 -10.02 21.47
C GLU A 622 -21.71 -9.43 22.73
N GLU A 623 -20.91 -8.90 23.67
CA GLU A 623 -21.40 -8.19 24.86
C GLU A 623 -22.21 -6.95 24.47
N LYS A 624 -21.70 -6.14 23.54
CA LYS A 624 -22.40 -4.96 23.04
C LYS A 624 -23.60 -5.33 22.19
N VAL A 625 -23.55 -6.43 21.45
CA VAL A 625 -24.71 -6.94 20.70
C VAL A 625 -25.82 -7.39 21.67
N GLN A 626 -25.46 -8.03 22.78
CA GLN A 626 -26.42 -8.43 23.82
C GLN A 626 -26.99 -7.19 24.55
N GLU A 627 -26.16 -6.19 24.85
CA GLU A 627 -26.62 -4.91 25.41
C GLU A 627 -27.62 -4.24 24.47
N ALA A 628 -27.32 -4.18 23.16
CA ALA A 628 -28.23 -3.68 22.14
C ALA A 628 -29.57 -4.42 22.14
N LYS A 629 -29.54 -5.75 22.21
CA LYS A 629 -30.74 -6.59 22.23
C LYS A 629 -31.66 -6.26 23.41
N ILE A 630 -31.07 -6.08 24.60
CA ILE A 630 -31.81 -5.75 25.83
C ILE A 630 -32.39 -4.33 25.73
N LEU A 631 -31.54 -3.35 25.36
CA LEU A 631 -31.93 -1.94 25.26
C LEU A 631 -33.07 -1.73 24.25
N LEU A 632 -33.06 -2.47 23.14
CA LEU A 632 -34.06 -2.39 22.09
C LEU A 632 -35.34 -3.20 22.36
N GLY A 633 -35.41 -3.97 23.45
CA GLY A 633 -36.53 -4.88 23.69
C GLY A 633 -36.72 -5.92 22.58
N LEU A 634 -35.63 -6.28 21.86
CA LEU A 634 -35.71 -7.26 20.77
C LEU A 634 -36.08 -8.64 21.31
N ASN A 635 -36.64 -9.48 20.45
CA ASN A 635 -37.08 -10.81 20.82
C ASN A 635 -35.96 -11.58 21.56
N ARG A 636 -36.25 -12.03 22.79
CA ARG A 636 -35.29 -12.74 23.66
C ARG A 636 -34.67 -13.98 23.02
N PHE A 637 -35.32 -14.57 22.02
CA PHE A 637 -34.84 -15.75 21.30
C PHE A 637 -33.98 -15.42 20.06
N TRP A 638 -33.84 -14.15 19.69
CA TRP A 638 -32.96 -13.77 18.59
C TRP A 638 -31.51 -14.11 18.88
N THR A 639 -30.86 -14.69 17.89
CA THR A 639 -29.41 -14.89 17.88
C THR A 639 -28.69 -13.54 17.71
N TYR A 640 -27.40 -13.47 18.06
CA TYR A 640 -26.60 -12.28 17.80
C TYR A 640 -26.50 -11.92 16.32
N MET A 641 -26.56 -12.92 15.42
CA MET A 641 -26.65 -12.68 13.98
C MET A 641 -27.93 -11.92 13.63
N GLN A 642 -29.09 -12.36 14.12
CA GLN A 642 -30.36 -11.68 13.85
C GLN A 642 -30.41 -10.27 14.44
N VAL A 643 -29.82 -10.05 15.63
CA VAL A 643 -29.69 -8.71 16.21
C VAL A 643 -28.80 -7.82 15.34
N ALA A 644 -27.64 -8.31 14.91
CA ALA A 644 -26.74 -7.54 14.05
C ALA A 644 -27.35 -7.27 12.66
N GLU A 645 -28.07 -8.23 12.08
CA GLU A 645 -28.85 -8.05 10.85
C GLU A 645 -29.90 -6.96 11.01
N TYR A 646 -30.64 -6.98 12.12
CA TYR A 646 -31.61 -5.94 12.45
C TYR A 646 -30.95 -4.55 12.54
N LEU A 647 -29.85 -4.42 13.26
CA LEU A 647 -29.14 -3.15 13.41
C LEU A 647 -28.64 -2.58 12.07
N LEU A 648 -28.06 -3.43 11.23
CA LEU A 648 -27.63 -3.04 9.88
C LEU A 648 -28.83 -2.64 9.01
N GLU A 649 -29.94 -3.36 9.11
CA GLU A 649 -31.14 -3.06 8.34
C GLU A 649 -31.79 -1.74 8.77
N GLN A 650 -31.81 -1.42 10.07
CA GLN A 650 -32.28 -0.11 10.55
C GLN A 650 -31.42 1.04 10.01
N PHE A 651 -30.10 0.86 9.94
CA PHE A 651 -29.22 1.84 9.32
C PHE A 651 -29.61 2.11 7.86
N HIS A 652 -29.80 1.06 7.05
CA HIS A 652 -30.15 1.23 5.64
C HIS A 652 -31.58 1.68 5.39
N LYS A 653 -32.50 1.44 6.33
CA LYS A 653 -33.83 2.06 6.32
C LYS A 653 -33.78 3.55 6.64
N THR A 654 -32.87 3.96 7.53
CA THR A 654 -32.66 5.37 7.88
C THR A 654 -32.00 6.12 6.72
N TYR A 655 -31.05 5.46 6.04
CA TYR A 655 -30.24 6.03 4.94
C TYR A 655 -30.37 5.19 3.65
N PRO A 656 -31.54 5.20 2.99
CA PRO A 656 -31.80 4.37 1.81
C PRO A 656 -30.89 4.72 0.61
N GLY A 657 -30.41 5.96 0.51
CA GLY A 657 -29.55 6.40 -0.60
C GLY A 657 -28.23 5.65 -0.70
N ILE A 658 -27.72 5.12 0.42
CA ILE A 658 -26.46 4.35 0.43
C ILE A 658 -26.60 3.05 -0.39
N ARG A 659 -27.60 2.22 -0.08
CA ARG A 659 -27.81 0.96 -0.82
C ARG A 659 -28.46 1.21 -2.18
N GLY A 660 -29.47 2.08 -2.23
CA GLY A 660 -30.29 2.28 -3.43
C GLY A 660 -29.57 3.05 -4.54
N THR A 661 -28.74 4.03 -4.17
CA THR A 661 -28.11 4.94 -5.13
C THR A 661 -26.62 4.66 -5.23
N MET A 662 -25.88 4.76 -4.13
CA MET A 662 -24.41 4.66 -4.14
C MET A 662 -23.93 3.27 -4.53
N TYR A 663 -24.43 2.19 -3.91
CA TYR A 663 -23.94 0.84 -4.22
C TYR A 663 -24.25 0.41 -5.66
N GLU A 664 -25.43 0.73 -6.16
CA GLU A 664 -25.79 0.47 -7.57
C GLU A 664 -25.00 1.35 -8.53
N GLY A 665 -24.76 2.62 -8.18
CA GLY A 665 -23.87 3.52 -8.91
C GLY A 665 -22.46 2.96 -9.07
N VAL A 666 -21.84 2.50 -7.98
CA VAL A 666 -20.51 1.84 -7.97
C VAL A 666 -20.50 0.60 -8.88
N LYS A 667 -21.52 -0.27 -8.79
CA LYS A 667 -21.62 -1.46 -9.64
C LYS A 667 -21.72 -1.08 -11.11
N ASN A 668 -22.55 -0.09 -11.44
CA ASN A 668 -22.76 0.36 -12.81
C ASN A 668 -21.50 0.99 -13.38
N GLU A 669 -20.80 1.84 -12.63
CA GLU A 669 -19.54 2.46 -13.05
C GLU A 669 -18.48 1.39 -13.38
N ILE A 670 -18.31 0.39 -12.50
CA ILE A 670 -17.36 -0.72 -12.73
C ILE A 670 -17.82 -1.60 -13.89
N ALA A 671 -19.11 -1.89 -14.03
CA ALA A 671 -19.60 -2.70 -15.14
C ALA A 671 -19.35 -2.03 -16.50
N MET A 672 -19.49 -0.70 -16.55
CA MET A 672 -19.33 0.09 -17.78
C MET A 672 -17.87 0.40 -18.13
N THR A 673 -17.03 0.66 -17.12
CA THR A 673 -15.66 1.17 -17.34
C THR A 673 -14.56 0.21 -16.85
N GLY A 674 -14.91 -0.70 -15.93
CA GLY A 674 -13.97 -1.51 -15.16
C GLY A 674 -13.08 -0.68 -14.23
N MET A 675 -13.48 0.55 -13.89
CA MET A 675 -12.74 1.50 -13.07
C MET A 675 -13.69 2.18 -12.07
N LEU A 676 -13.10 2.81 -11.06
CA LEU A 676 -13.78 3.74 -10.15
C LEU A 676 -13.04 5.07 -10.14
N LYS A 677 -13.78 6.16 -10.29
CA LYS A 677 -13.24 7.52 -10.16
C LYS A 677 -13.75 8.16 -8.88
N SER A 678 -12.88 8.90 -8.19
CA SER A 678 -13.30 9.62 -6.97
C SER A 678 -14.23 10.81 -7.25
N GLN A 679 -14.22 11.34 -8.49
CA GLN A 679 -15.06 12.45 -8.96
C GLN A 679 -15.12 13.63 -7.98
N ALA A 680 -13.94 14.12 -7.60
CA ALA A 680 -13.78 15.16 -6.60
C ALA A 680 -12.80 16.25 -7.06
N VAL A 681 -13.18 17.49 -6.77
CA VAL A 681 -12.44 18.70 -7.11
C VAL A 681 -12.30 19.58 -5.87
N HIS A 682 -11.06 19.81 -5.44
CA HIS A 682 -10.74 20.67 -4.30
C HIS A 682 -10.61 22.14 -4.76
N TYR A 683 -11.16 23.06 -3.98
CA TYR A 683 -11.17 24.50 -4.30
C TYR A 683 -11.88 24.86 -5.62
N CYS A 684 -12.96 24.16 -5.97
CA CYS A 684 -13.75 24.49 -7.14
C CYS A 684 -14.42 25.87 -6.99
N THR A 685 -14.18 26.81 -7.92
CA THR A 685 -14.75 28.16 -7.86
C THR A 685 -15.79 28.46 -8.95
N SER A 686 -15.94 27.58 -9.94
CA SER A 686 -16.84 27.75 -11.09
C SER A 686 -17.23 26.39 -11.69
N LYS A 687 -18.22 26.39 -12.60
CA LYS A 687 -18.57 25.18 -13.36
C LYS A 687 -17.44 24.80 -14.33
N GLU A 688 -16.75 25.78 -14.90
CA GLU A 688 -15.59 25.57 -15.77
C GLU A 688 -14.43 24.91 -14.99
N ASP A 689 -14.20 25.29 -13.73
CA ASP A 689 -13.20 24.62 -12.87
C ASP A 689 -13.56 23.16 -12.62
N TRP A 690 -14.84 22.87 -12.42
CA TRP A 690 -15.34 21.51 -12.25
C TRP A 690 -15.09 20.67 -13.51
N ASP A 691 -15.53 21.16 -14.67
CA ASP A 691 -15.42 20.42 -15.93
C ASP A 691 -13.95 20.11 -16.29
N LEU A 692 -13.02 21.01 -15.95
CA LEU A 692 -11.58 20.81 -16.19
C LEU A 692 -10.91 19.86 -15.18
N GLN A 693 -11.29 19.92 -13.89
CA GLN A 693 -10.57 19.21 -12.84
C GLN A 693 -11.18 17.84 -12.50
N ALA A 694 -12.48 17.63 -12.73
CA ALA A 694 -13.15 16.36 -12.47
C ALA A 694 -12.65 15.23 -13.39
N GLU A 695 -12.20 15.56 -14.61
CA GLU A 695 -11.53 14.58 -15.48
C GLU A 695 -10.19 14.11 -14.93
N GLY A 696 -9.54 14.94 -14.10
CA GLY A 696 -8.26 14.68 -13.45
C GLY A 696 -8.34 14.03 -12.07
N SER A 697 -9.51 13.51 -11.65
CA SER A 697 -9.64 12.85 -10.35
C SER A 697 -8.92 11.49 -10.31
N TRP A 698 -8.51 11.10 -9.11
CA TRP A 698 -7.85 9.81 -8.92
C TRP A 698 -8.75 8.63 -9.34
N THR A 699 -8.16 7.66 -10.04
CA THR A 699 -8.89 6.53 -10.67
C THR A 699 -8.31 5.17 -10.29
N ARG A 700 -9.14 4.25 -9.77
CA ARG A 700 -8.77 2.85 -9.51
C ARG A 700 -9.19 1.95 -10.66
N ARG A 701 -8.29 1.06 -11.08
CA ARG A 701 -8.64 -0.10 -11.91
C ARG A 701 -9.22 -1.22 -11.03
N CYS A 702 -10.40 -1.72 -11.37
CA CYS A 702 -11.06 -2.81 -10.66
C CYS A 702 -10.92 -4.13 -11.43
N PHE A 703 -10.41 -5.18 -10.78
CA PHE A 703 -10.31 -6.52 -11.38
C PHE A 703 -11.47 -7.45 -11.00
N GLY A 704 -12.12 -7.23 -9.85
CA GLY A 704 -13.22 -8.05 -9.36
C GLY A 704 -14.57 -7.64 -9.94
N ASN A 705 -15.53 -8.57 -9.89
CA ASN A 705 -16.92 -8.29 -10.27
C ASN A 705 -17.75 -8.04 -8.99
N PRO A 706 -18.16 -6.78 -8.68
CA PRO A 706 -18.94 -6.46 -7.49
C PRO A 706 -20.35 -7.09 -7.48
N SER A 707 -20.91 -7.42 -8.63
CA SER A 707 -22.23 -8.06 -8.73
C SER A 707 -22.18 -9.57 -8.44
N ALA A 708 -21.01 -10.19 -8.61
CA ALA A 708 -20.80 -11.63 -8.39
C ALA A 708 -20.06 -11.95 -7.09
N SER A 709 -19.40 -10.97 -6.47
CA SER A 709 -18.56 -11.17 -5.28
C SER A 709 -18.84 -10.11 -4.23
N LYS A 710 -19.37 -10.54 -3.07
CA LYS A 710 -19.57 -9.67 -1.90
C LYS A 710 -18.27 -9.03 -1.43
N GLN A 711 -17.15 -9.75 -1.49
CA GLN A 711 -15.85 -9.21 -1.11
C GLN A 711 -15.42 -8.06 -2.04
N SER A 712 -15.63 -8.23 -3.35
CA SER A 712 -15.35 -7.17 -4.33
C SER A 712 -16.28 -5.98 -4.12
N LEU A 713 -17.58 -6.21 -3.91
CA LEU A 713 -18.54 -5.15 -3.62
C LEU A 713 -18.10 -4.33 -2.40
N ASN A 714 -17.80 -4.99 -1.28
CA ASN A 714 -17.39 -4.33 -0.04
C ASN A 714 -16.13 -3.48 -0.21
N SER A 715 -15.14 -3.97 -0.96
CA SER A 715 -13.92 -3.20 -1.25
C SER A 715 -14.20 -1.98 -2.13
N TYR A 716 -15.09 -2.11 -3.12
CA TYR A 716 -15.35 -1.07 -4.11
C TYR A 716 -16.29 0.02 -3.64
N ILE A 717 -17.27 -0.27 -2.77
CA ILE A 717 -18.12 0.78 -2.18
C ILE A 717 -17.42 1.56 -1.05
N ALA A 718 -16.43 0.95 -0.39
CA ALA A 718 -15.62 1.66 0.60
C ALA A 718 -14.66 2.65 -0.05
N HIS A 719 -14.32 2.43 -1.32
CA HIS A 719 -13.33 3.20 -2.02
C HIS A 719 -13.70 4.69 -2.21
N PRO A 720 -14.89 5.06 -2.74
CA PRO A 720 -15.22 6.48 -2.95
C PRO A 720 -15.08 7.37 -1.70
N PRO A 721 -15.71 7.08 -0.54
CA PRO A 721 -15.58 7.94 0.64
C PRO A 721 -14.15 7.91 1.22
N GLN A 722 -13.49 6.75 1.28
CA GLN A 722 -12.14 6.68 1.83
C GLN A 722 -11.11 7.40 0.96
N SER A 723 -11.27 7.30 -0.37
CA SER A 723 -10.40 7.98 -1.33
C SER A 723 -10.63 9.48 -1.35
N LEU A 724 -11.87 9.94 -1.17
CA LEU A 724 -12.18 11.36 -1.06
C LEU A 724 -11.50 11.97 0.16
N ASN A 725 -11.74 11.39 1.34
CA ASN A 725 -11.10 11.79 2.59
C ASN A 725 -9.57 11.84 2.44
N ALA A 726 -8.99 10.75 1.95
CA ALA A 726 -7.55 10.64 1.78
C ALA A 726 -6.98 11.71 0.83
N GLN A 727 -7.63 11.98 -0.31
CA GLN A 727 -7.17 13.02 -1.23
C GLN A 727 -7.23 14.42 -0.61
N THR A 728 -8.28 14.71 0.16
CA THR A 728 -8.41 15.97 0.91
C THR A 728 -7.28 16.11 1.94
N LEU A 729 -7.07 15.09 2.76
CA LEU A 729 -6.02 15.09 3.77
C LEU A 729 -4.61 15.14 3.14
N ASN A 730 -4.39 14.44 2.04
CA ASN A 730 -3.13 14.45 1.30
C ASN A 730 -2.82 15.87 0.77
N LYS A 731 -3.83 16.59 0.26
CA LYS A 731 -3.68 17.99 -0.17
C LYS A 731 -3.37 18.90 1.01
N ALA A 732 -4.07 18.75 2.13
CA ALA A 732 -3.78 19.49 3.35
C ALA A 732 -2.35 19.23 3.86
N TYR A 733 -1.92 17.95 3.86
CA TYR A 733 -0.58 17.55 4.28
C TYR A 733 0.53 18.15 3.40
N LEU A 734 0.34 18.13 2.07
CA LEU A 734 1.26 18.75 1.12
C LEU A 734 1.27 20.28 1.28
N ALA A 735 0.11 20.90 1.53
CA ALA A 735 0.02 22.34 1.78
C ALA A 735 0.72 22.74 3.09
N THR A 736 0.52 21.98 4.18
CA THR A 736 1.22 22.17 5.46
C THR A 736 2.74 22.06 5.28
N TYR A 737 3.19 21.10 4.48
CA TYR A 737 4.61 20.96 4.15
C TYR A 737 5.17 22.19 3.45
N HIS A 738 4.52 22.67 2.38
CA HIS A 738 5.04 23.82 1.62
C HIS A 738 4.86 25.16 2.34
N ASN A 739 3.70 25.40 2.93
CA ASN A 739 3.32 26.70 3.47
C ASN A 739 3.84 26.93 4.89
N ILE A 740 4.14 25.86 5.63
CA ILE A 740 4.57 25.92 7.03
C ILE A 740 5.94 25.27 7.20
N ALA A 741 6.05 23.94 6.99
CA ALA A 741 7.27 23.21 7.35
C ALA A 741 8.52 23.66 6.58
N MET A 742 8.38 23.92 5.28
CA MET A 742 9.45 24.38 4.40
C MET A 742 9.49 25.91 4.25
N ASN A 743 8.55 26.64 4.86
CA ASN A 743 8.50 28.09 4.76
C ASN A 743 9.55 28.71 5.71
N PRO A 744 10.50 29.51 5.22
CA PRO A 744 11.55 30.11 6.06
C PRO A 744 11.02 30.91 7.26
N LYS A 745 9.78 31.43 7.20
CA LYS A 745 9.16 32.15 8.32
C LYS A 745 8.80 31.24 9.50
N HIS A 746 8.51 29.97 9.25
CA HIS A 746 7.96 29.04 10.25
C HIS A 746 8.86 27.82 10.48
N THR A 747 9.77 27.49 9.55
CA THR A 747 10.58 26.25 9.58
C THR A 747 11.40 26.06 10.85
N ALA A 748 11.83 27.14 11.52
CA ALA A 748 12.55 27.07 12.79
C ALA A 748 11.64 26.75 13.99
N ASN A 749 10.33 26.98 13.86
CA ASN A 749 9.34 26.91 14.93
C ASN A 749 8.25 25.85 14.68
N PHE A 750 8.36 25.06 13.61
CA PHE A 750 7.42 24.02 13.23
C PHE A 750 8.13 22.74 12.81
N LYS A 751 7.63 21.58 13.22
CA LYS A 751 8.12 20.27 12.76
C LYS A 751 6.94 19.41 12.32
N LEU A 752 6.97 18.96 11.07
CA LEU A 752 5.95 18.05 10.55
C LEU A 752 6.26 16.63 10.99
N ASN A 753 5.45 16.05 11.87
CA ASN A 753 5.72 14.72 12.40
C ASN A 753 5.11 13.62 11.55
N ALA A 754 3.80 13.55 11.36
CA ALA A 754 3.18 12.47 10.56
C ALA A 754 1.76 12.81 10.11
N GLN A 755 1.31 12.19 9.02
CA GLN A 755 -0.11 12.02 8.73
C GLN A 755 -0.59 10.68 9.30
N ILE A 756 -1.64 10.69 10.12
CA ILE A 756 -2.12 9.53 10.87
C ILE A 756 -3.64 9.44 10.74
N HIS A 757 -4.16 8.38 10.13
CA HIS A 757 -5.60 8.23 9.88
C HIS A 757 -6.19 9.46 9.16
N ASP A 758 -6.95 10.28 9.88
CA ASP A 758 -7.64 11.47 9.39
C ASP A 758 -7.00 12.77 9.96
N SER A 759 -5.80 12.66 10.56
CA SER A 759 -5.11 13.73 11.26
C SER A 759 -3.69 14.03 10.75
N ILE A 760 -3.21 15.23 11.07
CA ILE A 760 -1.80 15.64 10.95
C ILE A 760 -1.24 15.87 12.35
N LEU A 761 -0.23 15.09 12.72
CA LEU A 761 0.58 15.25 13.92
C LEU A 761 1.79 16.14 13.60
N PHE A 762 2.03 17.15 14.44
CA PHE A 762 3.13 18.07 14.28
C PHE A 762 3.59 18.62 15.63
N GLN A 763 4.69 19.36 15.63
CA GLN A 763 5.15 20.15 16.76
C GLN A 763 5.25 21.62 16.40
N PHE A 764 4.99 22.47 17.38
CA PHE A 764 5.16 23.91 17.31
C PHE A 764 5.98 24.39 18.50
N ARG A 765 6.71 25.47 18.33
CA ARG A 765 7.52 26.06 19.40
C ARG A 765 6.65 26.82 20.40
N GLU A 766 7.11 26.92 21.64
CA GLU A 766 6.52 27.84 22.63
C GLU A 766 6.33 29.26 22.04
N ASP A 767 5.22 29.92 22.38
CA ASP A 767 4.77 31.23 21.86
C ASP A 767 4.39 31.24 20.36
N HIS A 768 4.18 30.07 19.74
CA HIS A 768 3.83 29.95 18.31
C HIS A 768 2.54 29.15 18.07
N GLU A 769 1.57 29.25 18.99
CA GLU A 769 0.28 28.54 18.95
C GLU A 769 -0.53 28.87 17.69
N TYR A 770 -0.30 30.04 17.07
CA TYR A 770 -0.94 30.42 15.81
C TYR A 770 -0.69 29.39 14.68
N LEU A 771 0.39 28.61 14.77
CA LEU A 771 0.69 27.54 13.81
C LEU A 771 -0.33 26.41 13.87
N CYS A 772 -0.95 26.16 15.03
CA CYS A 772 -2.05 25.20 15.16
C CYS A 772 -3.23 25.62 14.29
N LYS A 773 -3.63 26.90 14.39
CA LYS A 773 -4.73 27.44 13.58
C LYS A 773 -4.39 27.43 12.08
N MET A 774 -3.15 27.74 11.72
CA MET A 774 -2.71 27.64 10.32
C MET A 774 -2.83 26.22 9.76
N VAL A 775 -2.51 25.19 10.54
CA VAL A 775 -2.69 23.79 10.10
C VAL A 775 -4.18 23.48 9.95
N GLU A 776 -5.00 23.83 10.94
CA GLU A 776 -6.45 23.64 10.91
C GLU A 776 -7.09 24.25 9.65
N ASP A 777 -6.77 25.49 9.33
CA ASP A 777 -7.28 26.20 8.16
C ASP A 777 -6.85 25.53 6.83
N LEU A 778 -5.71 24.83 6.82
CA LEU A 778 -5.24 24.06 5.66
C LEU A 778 -5.93 22.69 5.55
N LEU A 779 -6.50 22.16 6.63
CA LEU A 779 -7.32 20.94 6.60
C LEU A 779 -8.74 21.20 6.08
N GLU A 780 -9.31 22.38 6.35
CA GLU A 780 -10.67 22.75 5.96
C GLU A 780 -10.79 23.15 4.49
N ILE A 781 -10.60 22.15 3.62
CA ILE A 781 -10.62 22.35 2.16
C ILE A 781 -12.07 22.16 1.64
N PRO A 782 -12.63 23.15 0.91
CA PRO A 782 -13.90 22.95 0.22
C PRO A 782 -13.73 21.96 -0.93
N VAL A 783 -14.59 20.95 -0.96
CA VAL A 783 -14.57 19.86 -1.93
C VAL A 783 -15.89 19.85 -2.68
N THR A 784 -15.80 19.91 -3.99
CA THR A 784 -16.95 19.71 -4.88
C THR A 784 -16.92 18.30 -5.44
N ILE A 785 -18.06 17.61 -5.44
CA ILE A 785 -18.20 16.25 -5.96
C ILE A 785 -19.44 16.14 -6.84
N LYS A 786 -19.43 15.15 -7.74
CA LYS A 786 -20.64 14.64 -8.40
C LYS A 786 -21.05 13.36 -7.71
N ALA A 787 -22.15 13.42 -6.98
CA ALA A 787 -22.68 12.28 -6.24
C ALA A 787 -23.33 11.26 -7.18
N TYR A 788 -23.60 10.05 -6.66
CA TYR A 788 -24.21 8.98 -7.46
C TYR A 788 -25.69 9.23 -7.83
N ASP A 789 -26.34 10.19 -7.19
CA ASP A 789 -27.65 10.70 -7.62
C ASP A 789 -27.55 11.70 -8.80
N GLY A 790 -26.33 11.99 -9.28
CA GLY A 790 -26.06 12.86 -10.41
C GLY A 790 -25.95 14.35 -10.06
N VAL A 791 -26.20 14.73 -8.80
CA VAL A 791 -26.16 16.13 -8.35
C VAL A 791 -24.74 16.51 -7.95
N VAL A 792 -24.33 17.73 -8.34
CA VAL A 792 -23.05 18.31 -7.94
C VAL A 792 -23.24 19.08 -6.63
N ARG A 793 -22.40 18.79 -5.64
CA ARG A 793 -22.46 19.39 -4.29
C ARG A 793 -21.08 19.83 -3.85
N THR A 794 -21.02 20.88 -3.03
CA THR A 794 -19.79 21.36 -2.39
C THR A 794 -19.96 21.31 -0.88
N PHE A 795 -18.95 20.78 -0.19
CA PHE A 795 -18.93 20.74 1.27
C PHE A 795 -17.50 20.86 1.80
N THR A 796 -17.38 21.19 3.08
CA THR A 796 -16.09 21.25 3.79
C THR A 796 -16.18 20.36 5.02
N VAL A 797 -15.15 19.58 5.27
CA VAL A 797 -15.03 18.81 6.52
C VAL A 797 -14.34 19.71 7.55
N PRO A 798 -14.96 19.97 8.72
CA PRO A 798 -14.35 20.79 9.75
C PRO A 798 -13.16 20.06 10.40
N ALA A 799 -12.16 20.82 10.81
CA ALA A 799 -10.97 20.31 11.50
C ALA A 799 -10.94 20.74 12.97
N GLU A 800 -10.41 19.90 13.83
CA GLU A 800 -10.21 20.22 15.25
C GLU A 800 -8.76 19.93 15.64
N THR A 801 -8.09 20.92 16.21
CA THR A 801 -6.71 20.78 16.68
C THR A 801 -6.64 20.54 18.19
N LYS A 802 -5.94 19.48 18.59
CA LYS A 802 -5.68 19.16 20.00
C LYS A 802 -4.21 19.41 20.31
N CYS A 803 -3.95 20.46 21.10
CA CYS A 803 -2.60 20.90 21.49
C CYS A 803 -2.45 21.16 23.00
N GLY A 804 -3.45 20.78 23.81
CA GLY A 804 -3.53 21.16 25.22
C GLY A 804 -3.97 22.63 25.40
N PRO A 805 -4.44 23.03 26.60
CA PRO A 805 -4.74 24.42 26.90
C PRO A 805 -3.45 25.25 26.99
N ALA A 806 -3.53 26.57 26.82
CA ALA A 806 -2.37 27.46 26.76
C ALA A 806 -1.50 27.44 28.05
N ASP A 807 -2.10 27.12 29.19
CA ASP A 807 -1.44 26.99 30.49
C ASP A 807 -0.85 25.60 30.75
N ASN A 808 -1.21 24.60 29.94
CA ASN A 808 -0.69 23.24 30.01
C ASN A 808 -0.64 22.58 28.62
N PRO A 809 0.24 23.07 27.72
CA PRO A 809 0.33 22.57 26.36
C PRO A 809 0.85 21.12 26.32
N SER A 810 0.45 20.38 25.29
CA SER A 810 0.74 18.95 25.19
C SER A 810 2.23 18.69 24.96
N ILE A 811 2.90 18.06 25.94
CA ILE A 811 4.29 17.61 25.83
C ILE A 811 4.33 16.18 25.29
N TYR A 812 3.39 15.34 25.72
CA TYR A 812 3.30 13.94 25.31
C TYR A 812 2.19 13.73 24.29
N TRP A 813 2.39 12.80 23.36
CA TRP A 813 1.37 12.50 22.36
C TRP A 813 0.08 11.91 22.97
N SER A 814 0.12 11.42 24.21
CA SER A 814 -1.09 10.99 24.93
C SER A 814 -2.01 12.14 25.35
N GLU A 815 -1.53 13.37 25.30
CA GLU A 815 -2.23 14.60 25.68
C GLU A 815 -2.88 15.29 24.47
N CYS A 816 -2.55 14.83 23.25
CA CYS A 816 -3.20 15.24 22.00
C CYS A 816 -4.42 14.36 21.69
#